data_AF-N8R237-F1
#
_entry.id   AF-N8R237-F1
#
_cell.length_a   1.000
_cell.length_b   1.000
_cell.length_c   1.000
_cell.angle_alpha   90.00
_cell.angle_beta   90.00
_cell.angle_gamma   90.00
#
_symmetry.space_group_name_H-M   'P 1'
#
loop_
_entity.id
_entity.type
_entity.pdbx_description
1 polymer ?
#
loop_
_entity_poly.entity_id
_entity_poly.type
_entity_poly.pdbx_seq_one_letter_code
_entity_poly.pdbx_strand_id
1 'polypeptide(L)'
;MDDLIYFPSDKIQSPYSEIKQFIDFVKQLSELNEDIRFDENYWKGEVNFVKTGISSKDRSPENLLHHSILEFAKAYVKYQKTNSKLKTQDTILAIRAIEQICLDRYGEVDLTKLVIADFDLAAENAKINYKASSAYHVGRQLKILLDFIQKLKIVALPEWKNPIKKPSDKSIVLDTESEEHRASKLPDEDAIFALADIFSRKDSELSDRDIFVTSAVGLLLSAPERASELFFLKHNCIHEEEAQPLSKSSLGLVADGSNLEKVFGIRWYAQKKYGYDIKYIPSAMIPTAKRAIARLKKMSEKPRHLAYLLETSDKFPRHELCPDVPDDQLLKRSEVLLAMGFDASLLDARQANSSGRQFLISRDIPISDYEVCLNDLNIILRKRLPKGFPYVPFQTGNGVKVRWSEALFCSFANQYHSNKLTIYSELWMPHIDTLNEDLSPTKKKLRGKDVLSNVQSIFQRWGSDSYSITSHQFRHLLNTIANTNGMDSMLLAKWSGRADMKQNRVYDHTSVEDRNFGLIEMQKNEVGTVNTDSAFTFQIATPRTLQELNTKTTLSMHTTEFGLCTHSYIDEPCLKYRNCLNCTEHVCIKGDAEKKKRLQDRLRKEKILWAKDKEAVSKNVTGATVWLQTRELTIKRCEQMITLLDDPNIPDGTPLSLPPSEDVTHLDLAYQKAGRKRIPVIENTQRKKIEDEPHLLSPALQMDLWI
;
A
#
# COMPACT_ATOMS: atom_id res chain seq x y z
N MET A 1 -4.94 -34.20 7.65
CA MET A 1 -5.47 -34.98 6.52
C MET A 1 -6.95 -34.62 6.50
N ASP A 2 -7.34 -33.70 5.62
CA ASP A 2 -8.73 -33.24 5.53
C ASP A 2 -9.54 -34.34 4.82
N ASP A 3 -10.66 -34.77 5.41
CA ASP A 3 -11.56 -35.77 4.84
C ASP A 3 -12.02 -35.32 3.45
N LEU A 4 -11.56 -36.02 2.41
CA LEU A 4 -11.95 -35.77 1.02
C LEU A 4 -13.42 -36.20 0.85
N ILE A 5 -14.33 -35.22 0.88
CA ILE A 5 -15.76 -35.44 0.63
C ILE A 5 -15.96 -35.69 -0.86
N TYR A 6 -16.14 -36.94 -1.23
CA TYR A 6 -16.34 -37.38 -2.61
C TYR A 6 -17.76 -37.90 -2.80
N PHE A 7 -18.48 -37.34 -3.79
CA PHE A 7 -19.75 -37.91 -4.26
C PHE A 7 -19.45 -39.02 -5.30
N PRO A 8 -19.75 -40.30 -4.99
CA PRO A 8 -19.57 -41.40 -5.94
C PRO A 8 -20.72 -41.42 -6.93
N SER A 9 -20.46 -40.99 -8.17
CA SER A 9 -21.48 -41.05 -9.23
C SER A 9 -21.79 -42.49 -9.64
N ASP A 10 -23.06 -42.87 -9.62
CA ASP A 10 -23.51 -44.21 -10.00
C ASP A 10 -23.55 -44.32 -11.54
N LYS A 11 -23.20 -45.49 -12.09
CA LYS A 11 -23.14 -45.71 -13.55
C LYS A 11 -24.48 -46.09 -14.16
N ILE A 12 -25.49 -46.43 -13.36
CA ILE A 12 -26.72 -47.11 -13.80
C ILE A 12 -27.94 -46.18 -13.79
N GLN A 13 -27.80 -44.96 -13.27
CA GLN A 13 -28.92 -44.06 -13.00
C GLN A 13 -29.16 -43.02 -14.11
N SER A 14 -30.41 -42.54 -14.21
CA SER A 14 -30.78 -41.45 -15.13
C SER A 14 -30.11 -40.12 -14.73
N PRO A 15 -29.80 -39.21 -15.68
CA PRO A 15 -29.25 -37.90 -15.34
C PRO A 15 -30.05 -37.10 -14.31
N TYR A 16 -31.39 -37.19 -14.35
CA TYR A 16 -32.27 -36.51 -13.39
C TYR A 16 -32.18 -37.12 -11.99
N SER A 17 -32.10 -38.45 -11.87
CA SER A 17 -31.93 -39.10 -10.57
C SER A 17 -30.55 -38.83 -9.98
N GLU A 18 -29.52 -38.73 -10.82
CA GLU A 18 -28.16 -38.37 -10.39
C GLU A 18 -28.12 -36.94 -9.82
N ILE A 19 -28.76 -35.97 -10.48
CA ILE A 19 -28.90 -34.59 -9.97
C ILE A 19 -29.57 -34.60 -8.60
N LYS A 20 -30.66 -35.36 -8.44
CA LYS A 20 -31.39 -35.46 -7.19
C LYS A 20 -30.53 -36.09 -6.08
N GLN A 21 -29.85 -37.20 -6.37
CA GLN A 21 -28.93 -37.85 -5.43
C GLN A 21 -27.80 -36.92 -5.00
N PHE A 22 -27.24 -36.15 -5.94
CA PHE A 22 -26.22 -35.15 -5.62
C PHE A 22 -26.76 -34.07 -4.67
N ILE A 23 -27.96 -33.54 -4.92
CA ILE A 23 -28.59 -32.54 -4.04
C ILE A 23 -28.83 -33.14 -2.65
N ASP A 24 -29.40 -34.34 -2.58
CA ASP A 24 -29.70 -35.02 -1.32
C ASP A 24 -28.43 -35.33 -0.53
N PHE A 25 -27.35 -35.75 -1.20
CA PHE A 25 -26.04 -35.92 -0.60
C PHE A 25 -25.49 -34.62 0.01
N VAL A 26 -25.56 -33.51 -0.73
CA VAL A 26 -25.04 -32.22 -0.24
C VAL A 26 -25.88 -31.66 0.91
N LYS A 27 -27.19 -31.96 0.96
CA LYS A 27 -28.06 -31.62 2.10
C LYS A 27 -27.61 -32.30 3.39
N GLN A 28 -27.00 -33.49 3.31
CA GLN A 28 -26.47 -34.21 4.47
C GLN A 28 -25.12 -33.68 4.97
N LEU A 29 -24.41 -32.86 4.17
CA LEU A 29 -23.15 -32.25 4.59
C LEU A 29 -23.39 -31.15 5.61
N SER A 30 -22.41 -30.94 6.51
CA SER A 30 -22.42 -29.84 7.47
C SER A 30 -22.60 -28.49 6.77
N GLU A 31 -23.33 -27.58 7.40
CA GLU A 31 -23.50 -26.22 6.86
C GLU A 31 -22.17 -25.46 6.84
N LEU A 32 -22.06 -24.50 5.91
CA LEU A 32 -20.83 -23.73 5.72
C LEU A 32 -20.49 -22.87 6.94
N ASN A 33 -21.51 -22.43 7.69
CA ASN A 33 -21.38 -21.74 8.97
C ASN A 33 -22.72 -21.78 9.75
N GLU A 34 -22.71 -21.30 11.00
CA GLU A 34 -23.87 -21.30 11.91
C GLU A 34 -25.05 -20.44 11.44
N ASP A 35 -24.78 -19.40 10.65
CA ASP A 35 -25.74 -18.43 10.12
C ASP A 35 -26.39 -18.91 8.79
N ILE A 36 -26.02 -20.09 8.27
CA ILE A 36 -26.50 -20.63 6.99
C ILE A 36 -27.40 -21.83 7.21
N ARG A 37 -28.52 -21.85 6.48
CA ARG A 37 -29.36 -23.03 6.28
C ARG A 37 -29.53 -23.28 4.79
N PHE A 38 -29.44 -24.54 4.36
CA PHE A 38 -29.52 -24.91 2.95
C PHE A 38 -30.78 -24.38 2.25
N ASP A 39 -31.93 -24.43 2.93
CA ASP A 39 -33.22 -24.04 2.35
C ASP A 39 -33.35 -22.52 2.15
N GLU A 40 -32.51 -21.71 2.80
CA GLU A 40 -32.50 -20.26 2.60
C GLU A 40 -31.85 -19.85 1.27
N ASN A 41 -32.28 -18.70 0.74
CA ASN A 41 -31.76 -18.17 -0.53
C ASN A 41 -30.66 -17.11 -0.35
N TYR A 42 -30.35 -16.75 0.90
CA TYR A 42 -29.45 -15.65 1.23
C TYR A 42 -28.45 -16.09 2.31
N TRP A 43 -27.35 -16.68 1.88
CA TRP A 43 -26.33 -17.19 2.78
C TRP A 43 -25.39 -16.07 3.24
N LYS A 44 -25.60 -15.61 4.46
CA LYS A 44 -24.87 -14.50 5.06
C LYS A 44 -23.37 -14.76 5.08
N GLY A 45 -22.60 -13.81 4.54
CA GLY A 45 -21.14 -13.89 4.45
C GLY A 45 -20.61 -14.75 3.30
N GLU A 46 -21.48 -15.47 2.57
CA GLU A 46 -21.08 -16.35 1.49
C GLU A 46 -21.69 -15.91 0.14
N VAL A 47 -22.99 -16.11 -0.09
CA VAL A 47 -23.61 -15.88 -1.41
C VAL A 47 -25.12 -15.64 -1.34
N ASN A 48 -25.66 -14.90 -2.32
CA ASN A 48 -27.09 -14.77 -2.55
C ASN A 48 -27.49 -15.49 -3.85
N PHE A 49 -28.54 -16.31 -3.83
CA PHE A 49 -29.03 -17.05 -4.99
C PHE A 49 -30.05 -16.21 -5.80
N VAL A 50 -29.55 -15.11 -6.36
CA VAL A 50 -30.30 -14.16 -7.21
C VAL A 50 -29.76 -14.16 -8.64
N LYS A 51 -30.57 -13.68 -9.59
CA LYS A 51 -30.24 -13.51 -11.01
C LYS A 51 -29.06 -12.56 -11.25
N THR A 52 -28.49 -12.62 -12.45
CA THR A 52 -27.42 -11.70 -12.90
C THR A 52 -27.85 -10.23 -12.78
N GLY A 53 -26.94 -9.36 -12.31
CA GLY A 53 -27.17 -7.90 -12.26
C GLY A 53 -27.97 -7.40 -11.05
N ILE A 54 -28.56 -8.28 -10.24
CA ILE A 54 -29.33 -7.88 -9.06
C ILE A 54 -28.42 -7.47 -7.90
N SER A 55 -28.79 -6.37 -7.24
CA SER A 55 -28.12 -5.89 -6.03
C SER A 55 -28.19 -6.90 -4.89
N SER A 56 -27.10 -7.07 -4.15
CA SER A 56 -27.06 -7.97 -2.98
C SER A 56 -28.01 -7.58 -1.84
N LYS A 57 -28.56 -6.36 -1.88
CA LYS A 57 -29.54 -5.83 -0.92
C LYS A 57 -30.98 -6.03 -1.35
N ASP A 58 -31.20 -6.32 -2.63
CA ASP A 58 -32.53 -6.57 -3.16
C ASP A 58 -32.96 -7.99 -2.77
N ARG A 59 -34.10 -8.07 -2.09
CA ARG A 59 -34.66 -9.31 -1.54
C ARG A 59 -36.00 -9.68 -2.16
N SER A 60 -36.38 -9.06 -3.28
CA SER A 60 -37.65 -9.36 -3.93
C SER A 60 -37.67 -10.81 -4.47
N PRO A 61 -38.78 -11.55 -4.29
CA PRO A 61 -38.87 -12.94 -4.73
C PRO A 61 -38.63 -13.15 -6.23
N GLU A 62 -39.05 -12.22 -7.09
CA GLU A 62 -38.87 -12.28 -8.55
C GLU A 62 -37.39 -12.26 -9.00
N ASN A 63 -36.49 -11.80 -8.13
CA ASN A 63 -35.07 -11.67 -8.39
C ASN A 63 -34.27 -12.93 -8.04
N LEU A 64 -34.90 -13.94 -7.42
CA LEU A 64 -34.28 -15.23 -7.13
C LEU A 64 -33.94 -15.99 -8.40
N LEU A 65 -32.95 -16.89 -8.31
CA LEU A 65 -32.70 -17.84 -9.39
C LEU A 65 -33.96 -18.66 -9.67
N HIS A 66 -34.15 -19.03 -10.94
CA HIS A 66 -35.28 -19.82 -11.39
C HIS A 66 -35.35 -21.15 -10.63
N HIS A 67 -36.58 -21.57 -10.30
CA HIS A 67 -36.83 -22.76 -9.48
C HIS A 67 -36.21 -24.04 -10.08
N SER A 68 -36.11 -24.11 -11.42
CA SER A 68 -35.54 -25.27 -12.13
C SER A 68 -34.05 -25.51 -11.87
N ILE A 69 -33.30 -24.49 -11.42
CA ILE A 69 -31.86 -24.61 -11.13
C ILE A 69 -31.49 -24.29 -9.68
N LEU A 70 -32.37 -23.62 -8.93
CA LEU A 70 -32.07 -23.07 -7.61
C LEU A 70 -31.54 -24.11 -6.61
N GLU A 71 -32.17 -25.28 -6.49
CA GLU A 71 -31.69 -26.33 -5.57
C GLU A 71 -30.32 -26.90 -5.97
N PHE A 72 -30.12 -27.15 -7.26
CA PHE A 72 -28.83 -27.58 -7.77
C PHE A 72 -27.76 -26.50 -7.55
N ALA A 73 -28.11 -25.22 -7.73
CA ALA A 73 -27.21 -24.10 -7.51
C ALA A 73 -26.67 -24.07 -6.07
N LYS A 74 -27.57 -24.26 -5.09
CA LYS A 74 -27.23 -24.36 -3.67
C LYS A 74 -26.31 -25.54 -3.40
N ALA A 75 -26.66 -26.72 -3.92
CA ALA A 75 -25.86 -27.93 -3.76
C ALA A 75 -24.46 -27.78 -4.38
N TYR A 76 -24.38 -27.26 -5.61
CA TYR A 76 -23.13 -27.03 -6.32
C TYR A 76 -22.20 -26.07 -5.58
N VAL A 77 -22.73 -24.92 -5.13
CA VAL A 77 -21.93 -23.92 -4.40
C VAL A 77 -21.42 -24.47 -3.06
N LYS A 78 -22.28 -25.13 -2.28
CA LYS A 78 -21.89 -25.76 -1.01
C LYS A 78 -20.84 -26.85 -1.22
N TYR A 79 -21.02 -27.71 -2.22
CA TYR A 79 -20.07 -28.78 -2.53
C TYR A 79 -18.71 -28.24 -2.98
N GLN A 80 -18.67 -27.26 -3.89
CA GLN A 80 -17.42 -26.67 -4.38
C GLN A 80 -16.65 -25.90 -3.30
N LYS A 81 -17.35 -25.23 -2.38
CA LYS A 81 -16.73 -24.57 -1.22
C LYS A 81 -16.14 -25.60 -0.25
N THR A 82 -16.82 -26.72 -0.03
CA THR A 82 -16.41 -27.74 0.94
C THR A 82 -15.26 -28.59 0.40
N ASN A 83 -15.37 -29.10 -0.83
CA ASN A 83 -14.40 -30.05 -1.40
C ASN A 83 -13.22 -29.34 -2.09
N SER A 84 -13.51 -28.34 -2.93
CA SER A 84 -12.50 -27.65 -3.76
C SER A 84 -12.00 -26.34 -3.16
N LYS A 85 -12.53 -25.93 -2.00
CA LYS A 85 -12.25 -24.65 -1.31
C LYS A 85 -12.40 -23.42 -2.24
N LEU A 86 -13.30 -23.51 -3.23
CA LEU A 86 -13.61 -22.40 -4.14
C LEU A 86 -14.44 -21.33 -3.42
N LYS A 87 -14.28 -20.07 -3.85
CA LYS A 87 -15.09 -18.96 -3.33
C LYS A 87 -16.52 -19.06 -3.87
N THR A 88 -17.48 -19.10 -2.96
CA THR A 88 -18.93 -19.18 -3.27
C THR A 88 -19.39 -18.06 -4.21
N GLN A 89 -18.88 -16.85 -4.01
CA GLN A 89 -19.15 -15.67 -4.86
C GLN A 89 -18.69 -15.82 -6.31
N ASP A 90 -17.61 -16.56 -6.55
CA ASP A 90 -17.10 -16.81 -7.91
C ASP A 90 -17.88 -17.97 -8.54
N THR A 91 -18.12 -19.03 -7.77
CA THR A 91 -18.80 -20.25 -8.21
C THR A 91 -20.22 -19.99 -8.72
N ILE A 92 -20.97 -19.11 -8.06
CA ILE A 92 -22.36 -18.79 -8.46
C ILE A 92 -22.46 -18.07 -9.82
N LEU A 93 -21.38 -17.41 -10.28
CA LEU A 93 -21.41 -16.62 -11.51
C LEU A 93 -21.66 -17.49 -12.75
N ALA A 94 -21.13 -18.71 -12.77
CA ALA A 94 -21.35 -19.64 -13.87
C ALA A 94 -22.82 -20.06 -13.97
N ILE A 95 -23.46 -20.34 -12.83
CA ILE A 95 -24.88 -20.70 -12.78
C ILE A 95 -25.74 -19.54 -13.26
N ARG A 96 -25.48 -18.32 -12.78
CA ARG A 96 -26.20 -17.11 -13.19
C ARG A 96 -26.09 -16.86 -14.70
N ALA A 97 -24.91 -17.06 -15.27
CA ALA A 97 -24.70 -16.90 -16.70
C ALA A 97 -25.46 -17.96 -17.52
N ILE A 98 -25.43 -19.23 -17.10
CA ILE A 98 -26.18 -20.31 -17.77
C ILE A 98 -27.68 -20.15 -17.62
N GLU A 99 -28.15 -19.81 -16.43
CA GLU A 99 -29.56 -19.56 -16.14
C GLU A 99 -30.12 -18.51 -17.09
N GLN A 100 -29.46 -17.36 -17.20
CA GLN A 100 -29.90 -16.28 -18.07
C GLN A 100 -30.11 -16.75 -19.52
N ILE A 101 -29.12 -17.46 -20.09
CA ILE A 101 -29.21 -17.97 -21.47
C ILE A 101 -30.31 -19.02 -21.61
N CYS A 102 -30.45 -19.93 -20.65
CA CYS A 102 -31.47 -20.98 -20.71
C CYS A 102 -32.89 -20.41 -20.59
N LEU A 103 -33.09 -19.41 -19.72
CA LEU A 103 -34.38 -18.72 -19.61
C LEU A 103 -34.74 -17.98 -20.90
N ASP A 104 -33.78 -17.28 -21.51
CA ASP A 104 -34.01 -16.55 -22.76
C ASP A 104 -34.34 -17.49 -23.94
N ARG A 105 -33.75 -18.69 -23.98
CA ARG A 105 -33.92 -19.65 -25.10
C ARG A 105 -35.03 -20.66 -24.90
N TYR A 106 -35.21 -21.14 -23.67
CA TYR A 106 -36.02 -22.32 -23.37
C TYR A 106 -37.09 -22.06 -22.30
N GLY A 107 -37.07 -20.90 -21.63
CA GLY A 107 -37.99 -20.56 -20.54
C GLY A 107 -37.70 -21.25 -19.20
N GLU A 108 -36.88 -22.29 -19.20
CA GLU A 108 -36.42 -23.00 -18.00
C GLU A 108 -34.98 -23.49 -18.16
N VAL A 109 -34.36 -23.88 -17.04
CA VAL A 109 -33.02 -24.48 -17.03
C VAL A 109 -33.15 -25.99 -16.86
N ASP A 110 -32.85 -26.75 -17.91
CA ASP A 110 -32.72 -28.21 -17.87
C ASP A 110 -31.25 -28.61 -18.11
N LEU A 111 -30.57 -29.00 -17.02
CA LEU A 111 -29.15 -29.36 -17.06
C LEU A 111 -28.83 -30.51 -18.01
N THR A 112 -29.79 -31.40 -18.29
CA THR A 112 -29.61 -32.58 -19.13
C THR A 112 -29.63 -32.27 -20.62
N LYS A 113 -30.18 -31.09 -20.99
CA LYS A 113 -30.35 -30.63 -22.37
C LYS A 113 -29.37 -29.54 -22.79
N LEU A 114 -28.43 -29.18 -21.91
CA LEU A 114 -27.42 -28.17 -22.22
C LEU A 114 -26.60 -28.59 -23.44
N VAL A 115 -26.30 -27.61 -24.30
CA VAL A 115 -25.40 -27.76 -25.44
C VAL A 115 -24.22 -26.80 -25.33
N ILE A 116 -23.14 -27.05 -26.07
CA ILE A 116 -21.95 -26.18 -26.09
C ILE A 116 -22.30 -24.74 -26.43
N ALA A 117 -23.26 -24.53 -27.34
CA ALA A 117 -23.72 -23.20 -27.72
C ALA A 117 -24.28 -22.39 -26.53
N ASP A 118 -24.84 -23.03 -25.50
CA ASP A 118 -25.31 -22.33 -24.29
C ASP A 118 -24.13 -21.76 -23.50
N PHE A 119 -23.00 -22.48 -23.45
CA PHE A 119 -21.77 -22.02 -22.80
C PHE A 119 -21.08 -20.93 -23.60
N ASP A 120 -21.08 -21.02 -24.94
CA ASP A 120 -20.55 -19.97 -25.81
C ASP A 120 -21.35 -18.66 -25.65
N LEU A 121 -22.67 -18.73 -25.72
CA LEU A 121 -23.56 -17.58 -25.51
C LEU A 121 -23.42 -17.00 -24.10
N ALA A 122 -23.29 -17.85 -23.07
CA ALA A 122 -23.06 -17.39 -21.70
C ALA A 122 -21.72 -16.64 -21.57
N ALA A 123 -20.67 -17.12 -22.24
CA ALA A 123 -19.37 -16.45 -22.27
C ALA A 123 -19.41 -15.12 -23.07
N GLU A 124 -20.16 -15.06 -24.16
CA GLU A 124 -20.38 -13.82 -24.92
C GLU A 124 -21.16 -12.79 -24.10
N ASN A 125 -22.25 -13.19 -23.48
CA ASN A 125 -23.05 -12.33 -22.60
C ASN A 125 -22.22 -11.84 -21.40
N ALA A 126 -21.32 -12.68 -20.88
CA ALA A 126 -20.38 -12.27 -19.84
C ALA A 126 -19.43 -11.14 -20.30
N LYS A 127 -19.02 -11.07 -21.58
CA LYS A 127 -18.20 -9.96 -22.09
C LYS A 127 -18.96 -8.63 -22.11
N ILE A 128 -20.28 -8.67 -22.28
CA ILE A 128 -21.15 -7.49 -22.33
C ILE A 128 -21.42 -6.97 -20.90
N ASN A 129 -21.75 -7.87 -19.98
CA ASN A 129 -22.21 -7.49 -18.64
C ASN A 129 -21.09 -7.28 -17.61
N TYR A 130 -19.87 -7.75 -17.90
CA TYR A 130 -18.75 -7.69 -16.95
C TYR A 130 -17.52 -7.01 -17.54
N LYS A 131 -16.71 -6.39 -16.67
CA LYS A 131 -15.36 -5.93 -17.03
C LYS A 131 -14.52 -7.09 -17.53
N ALA A 132 -13.58 -6.84 -18.44
CA ALA A 132 -12.78 -7.88 -19.11
C ALA A 132 -12.17 -8.95 -18.18
N SER A 133 -11.61 -8.54 -17.03
CA SER A 133 -11.06 -9.48 -16.03
C SER A 133 -12.14 -10.33 -15.38
N SER A 134 -13.26 -9.71 -14.98
CA SER A 134 -14.41 -10.40 -14.41
C SER A 134 -15.06 -11.36 -15.43
N ALA A 135 -15.21 -10.94 -16.69
CA ALA A 135 -15.70 -11.79 -17.77
C ALA A 135 -14.82 -13.04 -17.96
N TYR A 136 -13.49 -12.87 -17.98
CA TYR A 136 -12.54 -13.99 -18.02
C TYR A 136 -12.74 -14.96 -16.85
N HIS A 137 -12.96 -14.43 -15.64
CA HIS A 137 -13.25 -15.25 -14.46
C HIS A 137 -14.58 -16.02 -14.59
N VAL A 138 -15.64 -15.40 -15.12
CA VAL A 138 -16.91 -16.09 -15.43
C VAL A 138 -16.67 -17.25 -16.40
N GLY A 139 -15.94 -17.01 -17.49
CA GLY A 139 -15.58 -18.06 -18.46
C GLY A 139 -14.80 -19.24 -17.82
N ARG A 140 -13.90 -18.96 -16.88
CA ARG A 140 -13.20 -20.02 -16.12
C ARG A 140 -14.18 -20.83 -15.25
N GLN A 141 -15.13 -20.17 -14.59
CA GLN A 141 -16.12 -20.85 -13.76
C GLN A 141 -17.12 -21.66 -14.60
N LEU A 142 -17.47 -21.19 -15.80
CA LEU A 142 -18.29 -21.95 -16.77
C LEU A 142 -17.61 -23.27 -17.16
N LYS A 143 -16.30 -23.24 -17.39
CA LYS A 143 -15.53 -24.48 -17.66
C LYS A 143 -15.56 -25.42 -16.46
N ILE A 144 -15.33 -24.92 -15.25
CA ILE A 144 -15.38 -25.72 -14.02
C ILE A 144 -16.78 -26.35 -13.82
N LEU A 145 -17.84 -25.59 -14.12
CA LEU A 145 -19.21 -26.08 -14.06
C LEU A 145 -19.45 -27.20 -15.08
N LEU A 146 -19.02 -27.02 -16.33
CA LEU A 146 -19.13 -28.05 -17.38
C LEU A 146 -18.40 -29.33 -16.98
N ASP A 147 -17.14 -29.22 -16.55
CA ASP A 147 -16.33 -30.36 -16.12
C ASP A 147 -16.98 -31.09 -14.94
N PHE A 148 -17.64 -30.35 -14.04
CA PHE A 148 -18.38 -30.91 -12.92
C PHE A 148 -19.62 -31.70 -13.36
N ILE A 149 -20.47 -31.13 -14.21
CA ILE A 149 -21.68 -31.83 -14.68
C ILE A 149 -21.35 -33.03 -15.60
N GLN A 150 -20.23 -32.96 -16.34
CA GLN A 150 -19.68 -34.09 -17.09
C GLN A 150 -19.18 -35.19 -16.15
N LYS A 151 -18.50 -34.83 -15.05
CA LYS A 151 -18.05 -35.79 -14.04
C LYS A 151 -19.21 -36.51 -13.35
N LEU A 152 -20.34 -35.83 -13.17
CA LEU A 152 -21.60 -36.43 -12.73
C LEU A 152 -22.35 -37.17 -13.84
N LYS A 153 -21.81 -37.23 -15.07
CA LYS A 153 -22.44 -37.86 -16.24
C LYS A 153 -23.85 -37.32 -16.55
N ILE A 154 -24.14 -36.08 -16.16
CA ILE A 154 -25.42 -35.43 -16.45
C ILE A 154 -25.55 -35.13 -17.94
N VAL A 155 -24.44 -34.75 -18.57
CA VAL A 155 -24.34 -34.46 -20.01
C VAL A 155 -23.06 -35.05 -20.60
N ALA A 156 -23.14 -35.47 -21.87
CA ALA A 156 -22.01 -35.97 -22.66
C ALA A 156 -21.60 -34.94 -23.72
N LEU A 157 -21.22 -33.74 -23.28
CA LEU A 157 -20.73 -32.68 -24.17
C LEU A 157 -19.23 -32.84 -24.47
N PRO A 158 -18.72 -32.34 -25.60
CA PRO A 158 -17.28 -32.31 -25.86
C PRO A 158 -16.55 -31.33 -24.92
N GLU A 159 -15.23 -31.36 -24.97
CA GLU A 159 -14.43 -30.42 -24.19
C GLU A 159 -14.66 -28.97 -24.67
N TRP A 160 -15.19 -28.13 -23.78
CA TRP A 160 -15.28 -26.68 -24.02
C TRP A 160 -14.03 -25.96 -23.53
N LYS A 161 -13.62 -24.89 -24.22
CA LYS A 161 -12.54 -23.99 -23.81
C LYS A 161 -13.08 -22.58 -23.68
N ASN A 162 -12.67 -21.88 -22.63
CA ASN A 162 -13.07 -20.49 -22.41
C ASN A 162 -12.63 -19.60 -23.60
N PRO A 163 -13.56 -19.01 -24.37
CA PRO A 163 -13.23 -18.17 -25.53
C PRO A 163 -12.77 -16.76 -25.11
N ILE A 164 -12.94 -16.40 -23.84
CA ILE A 164 -12.50 -15.11 -23.31
C ILE A 164 -11.01 -15.22 -23.03
N LYS A 165 -10.20 -14.46 -23.77
CA LYS A 165 -8.77 -14.35 -23.48
C LYS A 165 -8.58 -13.63 -22.15
N LYS A 166 -7.61 -14.09 -21.37
CA LYS A 166 -7.16 -13.36 -20.20
C LYS A 166 -6.69 -11.97 -20.65
N PRO A 167 -7.18 -10.87 -20.06
CA PRO A 167 -6.70 -9.54 -20.40
C PRO A 167 -5.17 -9.46 -20.28
N SER A 168 -4.54 -8.74 -21.20
CA SER A 168 -3.11 -8.43 -21.12
C SER A 168 -2.82 -7.69 -19.82
N ASP A 169 -1.64 -7.95 -19.25
CA ASP A 169 -1.23 -7.27 -18.03
C ASP A 169 -0.84 -5.82 -18.38
N LYS A 170 -1.70 -4.88 -18.00
CA LYS A 170 -1.51 -3.44 -18.24
C LYS A 170 -0.26 -2.88 -17.54
N SER A 171 0.37 -3.63 -16.64
CA SER A 171 1.68 -3.26 -16.09
C SER A 171 2.84 -3.50 -17.08
N ILE A 172 2.63 -4.33 -18.10
CA ILE A 172 3.65 -4.78 -19.06
C ILE A 172 3.47 -4.12 -20.44
N VAL A 173 2.21 -3.90 -20.87
CA VAL A 173 1.94 -3.38 -22.22
C VAL A 173 2.31 -1.90 -22.32
N LEU A 174 2.96 -1.55 -23.44
CA LEU A 174 3.40 -0.19 -23.76
C LEU A 174 2.40 0.49 -24.69
N ASP A 175 1.25 0.87 -24.12
CA ASP A 175 0.24 1.69 -24.80
C ASP A 175 -0.27 2.81 -23.87
N THR A 176 -0.92 3.83 -24.43
CA THR A 176 -1.44 4.98 -23.69
C THR A 176 -2.43 4.59 -22.60
N GLU A 177 -3.30 3.62 -22.87
CA GLU A 177 -4.29 3.13 -21.90
C GLU A 177 -3.63 2.45 -20.68
N SER A 178 -2.53 1.74 -20.91
CA SER A 178 -1.72 1.06 -19.89
C SER A 178 -0.90 2.05 -19.07
N GLU A 179 -0.40 3.12 -19.69
CA GLU A 179 0.25 4.23 -18.98
C GLU A 179 -0.72 4.98 -18.07
N GLU A 180 -1.89 5.36 -18.59
CA GLU A 180 -2.96 5.96 -17.79
C GLU A 180 -3.40 5.03 -16.66
N HIS A 181 -3.45 3.72 -16.92
CA HIS A 181 -3.73 2.73 -15.90
C HIS A 181 -2.67 2.73 -14.80
N ARG A 182 -1.37 2.70 -15.13
CA ARG A 182 -0.27 2.75 -14.14
C ARG A 182 -0.29 4.04 -13.34
N ALA A 183 -0.44 5.19 -14.01
CA ALA A 183 -0.55 6.49 -13.36
C ALA A 183 -1.73 6.52 -12.37
N SER A 184 -2.90 5.98 -12.75
CA SER A 184 -4.07 5.91 -11.85
C SER A 184 -3.87 5.05 -10.59
N LYS A 185 -2.82 4.21 -10.54
CA LYS A 185 -2.46 3.39 -9.38
C LYS A 185 -1.51 4.08 -8.41
N LEU A 186 -0.92 5.20 -8.81
CA LEU A 186 -0.10 6.04 -7.95
C LEU A 186 -0.97 7.18 -7.39
N PRO A 187 -0.70 7.64 -6.16
CA PRO A 187 -1.38 8.81 -5.60
C PRO A 187 -0.93 10.08 -6.31
N ASP A 188 -1.81 11.08 -6.36
CA ASP A 188 -1.46 12.43 -6.75
C ASP A 188 -0.47 13.02 -5.72
N GLU A 189 0.59 13.65 -6.23
CA GLU A 189 1.67 14.22 -5.43
C GLU A 189 1.18 15.43 -4.60
N ASP A 190 0.37 16.30 -5.20
CA ASP A 190 -0.19 17.46 -4.49
C ASP A 190 -1.12 17.02 -3.35
N ALA A 191 -1.84 15.91 -3.56
CA ALA A 191 -2.68 15.32 -2.54
C ALA A 191 -1.85 14.71 -1.38
N ILE A 192 -0.66 14.16 -1.65
CA ILE A 192 0.28 13.73 -0.60
C ILE A 192 0.80 14.94 0.17
N PHE A 193 1.21 16.00 -0.52
CA PHE A 193 1.72 17.21 0.13
C PHE A 193 0.64 17.89 0.97
N ALA A 194 -0.62 17.89 0.53
CA ALA A 194 -1.74 18.37 1.33
C ALA A 194 -1.89 17.56 2.64
N LEU A 195 -1.81 16.22 2.58
CA LEU A 195 -1.85 15.38 3.77
C LEU A 195 -0.64 15.62 4.69
N ALA A 196 0.55 15.86 4.12
CA ALA A 196 1.75 16.16 4.87
C ALA A 196 1.67 17.54 5.56
N ASP A 197 1.11 18.56 4.89
CA ASP A 197 0.87 19.88 5.49
C ASP A 197 -0.07 19.76 6.69
N ILE A 198 -1.21 19.07 6.53
CA ILE A 198 -2.16 18.83 7.62
C ILE A 198 -1.51 18.05 8.76
N PHE A 199 -0.74 17.00 8.46
CA PHE A 199 -0.01 16.23 9.48
C PHE A 199 0.99 17.10 10.26
N SER A 200 1.60 18.10 9.61
CA SER A 200 2.60 18.97 10.21
C SER A 200 2.01 19.93 11.26
N ARG A 201 0.72 20.26 11.17
CA ARG A 201 -0.01 21.19 12.05
C ARG A 201 0.05 20.79 13.52
N LYS A 202 -0.18 21.76 14.40
CA LYS A 202 -0.27 21.54 15.85
C LYS A 202 -1.50 20.69 16.17
N ASP A 203 -1.39 19.83 17.18
CA ASP A 203 -2.49 18.95 17.58
C ASP A 203 -3.76 19.73 17.97
N SER A 204 -3.61 20.94 18.52
CA SER A 204 -4.73 21.83 18.86
C SER A 204 -5.49 22.39 17.66
N GLU A 205 -4.92 22.33 16.46
CA GLU A 205 -5.52 22.80 15.21
C GLU A 205 -6.23 21.67 14.44
N LEU A 206 -6.08 20.42 14.91
CA LEU A 206 -6.60 19.24 14.23
C LEU A 206 -7.79 18.67 14.99
N SER A 207 -8.82 18.24 14.26
CA SER A 207 -9.87 17.41 14.85
C SER A 207 -9.34 15.99 15.13
N ASP A 208 -9.98 15.26 16.05
CA ASP A 208 -9.70 13.82 16.27
C ASP A 208 -9.73 13.02 14.95
N ARG A 209 -10.64 13.39 14.05
CA ARG A 209 -10.76 12.77 12.73
C ARG A 209 -9.55 13.08 11.83
N ASP A 210 -9.04 14.31 11.84
CA ASP A 210 -7.85 14.67 11.06
C ASP A 210 -6.58 14.01 11.62
N ILE A 211 -6.47 13.94 12.94
CA ILE A 211 -5.40 13.22 13.63
C ILE A 211 -5.43 11.74 13.23
N PHE A 212 -6.60 11.10 13.27
CA PHE A 212 -6.79 9.71 12.85
C PHE A 212 -6.32 9.50 11.41
N VAL A 213 -6.83 10.27 10.45
CA VAL A 213 -6.56 10.09 9.03
C VAL A 213 -5.09 10.31 8.70
N THR A 214 -4.53 11.44 9.13
CA THR A 214 -3.13 11.79 8.82
C THR A 214 -2.13 10.86 9.51
N SER A 215 -2.42 10.40 10.74
CA SER A 215 -1.57 9.42 11.42
C SER A 215 -1.66 8.04 10.77
N ALA A 216 -2.85 7.60 10.34
CA ALA A 216 -3.02 6.36 9.59
C ALA A 216 -2.26 6.40 8.26
N VAL A 217 -2.35 7.50 7.51
CA VAL A 217 -1.58 7.72 6.28
C VAL A 217 -0.08 7.74 6.55
N GLY A 218 0.38 8.43 7.59
CA GLY A 218 1.79 8.47 7.97
C GLY A 218 2.36 7.07 8.23
N LEU A 219 1.58 6.18 8.86
CA LEU A 219 1.96 4.78 9.03
C LEU A 219 1.98 3.99 7.70
N LEU A 220 1.02 4.22 6.81
CA LEU A 220 0.97 3.57 5.48
C LEU A 220 2.08 4.04 4.53
N LEU A 221 2.60 5.24 4.72
CA LEU A 221 3.79 5.75 4.03
C LEU A 221 5.09 5.27 4.69
N SER A 222 5.02 4.73 5.91
CA SER A 222 6.19 4.21 6.64
C SER A 222 6.45 2.74 6.36
N ALA A 223 5.40 1.96 6.08
CA ALA A 223 5.48 0.54 5.73
C ALA A 223 4.41 0.17 4.69
N PRO A 224 4.75 -0.65 3.68
CA PRO A 224 3.86 -0.97 2.57
C PRO A 224 2.81 -2.03 2.94
N GLU A 225 2.11 -1.89 4.05
CA GLU A 225 1.16 -2.88 4.56
C GLU A 225 -0.28 -2.68 4.08
N ARG A 226 -1.16 -3.66 4.33
CA ARG A 226 -2.59 -3.47 4.03
C ARG A 226 -3.19 -2.48 5.03
N ALA A 227 -3.91 -1.50 4.54
CA ALA A 227 -4.54 -0.50 5.39
C ALA A 227 -5.54 -1.08 6.40
N SER A 228 -6.20 -2.20 6.08
CA SER A 228 -7.07 -2.89 7.04
C SER A 228 -6.32 -3.57 8.19
N GLU A 229 -4.99 -3.74 8.11
CA GLU A 229 -4.18 -4.32 9.19
C GLU A 229 -3.79 -3.28 10.26
N LEU A 230 -3.87 -1.98 9.96
CA LEU A 230 -3.58 -0.89 10.91
C LEU A 230 -4.37 -1.05 12.22
N PHE A 231 -5.63 -1.43 12.11
CA PHE A 231 -6.57 -1.52 13.23
C PHE A 231 -6.22 -2.63 14.24
N PHE A 232 -5.19 -3.45 13.96
CA PHE A 232 -4.66 -4.50 14.84
C PHE A 232 -3.33 -4.13 15.50
N LEU A 233 -2.82 -2.92 15.25
CA LEU A 233 -1.65 -2.44 15.96
C LEU A 233 -1.96 -2.29 17.44
N LYS A 234 -1.09 -2.85 18.28
CA LYS A 234 -1.15 -2.63 19.73
C LYS A 234 -0.57 -1.26 20.07
N HIS A 235 -0.96 -0.69 21.20
CA HIS A 235 -0.36 0.55 21.68
C HIS A 235 1.15 0.40 21.92
N ASN A 236 1.64 -0.78 22.30
CA ASN A 236 3.07 -1.08 22.45
C ASN A 236 3.73 -1.61 21.16
N CYS A 237 3.25 -1.19 19.99
CA CYS A 237 3.77 -1.66 18.70
C CYS A 237 5.22 -1.26 18.39
N ILE A 238 5.78 -0.25 19.07
CA ILE A 238 7.16 0.20 18.84
C ILE A 238 8.16 -0.89 19.23
N HIS A 239 9.07 -1.20 18.32
CA HIS A 239 10.22 -2.06 18.53
C HIS A 239 11.49 -1.26 18.19
N GLU A 240 12.42 -1.22 19.13
CA GLU A 240 13.73 -0.58 18.95
C GLU A 240 14.79 -1.61 19.31
N GLU A 241 15.79 -1.76 18.44
CA GLU A 241 16.92 -2.68 18.60
C GLU A 241 18.20 -1.93 18.23
N GLU A 242 19.30 -2.23 18.93
CA GLU A 242 20.62 -1.73 18.57
C GLU A 242 21.24 -2.69 17.56
N ALA A 243 21.45 -2.22 16.33
CA ALA A 243 22.13 -2.99 15.30
C ALA A 243 23.50 -2.39 15.01
N GLN A 244 24.45 -3.25 14.67
CA GLN A 244 25.74 -2.82 14.16
C GLN A 244 25.55 -2.31 12.72
N PRO A 245 25.82 -1.04 12.42
CA PRO A 245 25.83 -0.55 11.07
C PRO A 245 26.99 -1.20 10.31
N LEU A 246 26.69 -1.67 9.10
CA LEU A 246 27.72 -2.06 8.15
C LEU A 246 28.22 -0.77 7.48
N SER A 247 29.44 -0.32 7.80
CA SER A 247 30.00 0.88 7.17
C SER A 247 30.60 0.53 5.80
N LYS A 248 30.37 1.40 4.80
CA LYS A 248 31.01 1.31 3.48
C LYS A 248 32.45 1.80 3.60
N SER A 249 33.42 0.89 3.55
CA SER A 249 34.78 1.24 3.14
C SER A 249 34.97 0.88 1.66
N SER A 250 35.91 1.56 1.00
CA SER A 250 36.28 1.34 -0.41
C SER A 250 36.74 -0.09 -0.74
N LEU A 251 36.83 -0.99 0.24
CA LEU A 251 37.33 -2.37 0.14
C LEU A 251 36.38 -3.41 0.76
N GLY A 252 35.14 -3.05 1.11
CA GLY A 252 34.14 -3.98 1.67
C GLY A 252 33.42 -3.44 2.92
N LEU A 253 32.38 -4.15 3.35
CA LEU A 253 31.64 -3.86 4.57
C LEU A 253 32.51 -4.25 5.77
N VAL A 254 32.97 -3.26 6.54
CA VAL A 254 33.64 -3.51 7.82
C VAL A 254 32.60 -3.24 8.90
N ALA A 255 32.44 -4.18 9.84
CA ALA A 255 31.66 -3.94 11.04
C ALA A 255 32.36 -2.83 11.83
N ASP A 256 31.79 -1.62 11.79
CA ASP A 256 32.34 -0.50 12.53
C ASP A 256 31.92 -0.68 13.99
N GLY A 257 32.79 -1.32 14.78
CA GLY A 257 32.55 -1.63 16.19
C GLY A 257 32.43 -0.40 17.11
N SER A 258 32.38 0.81 16.54
CA SER A 258 32.42 2.08 17.26
C SER A 258 31.08 2.81 17.35
N ASN A 259 30.06 2.47 16.53
CA ASN A 259 28.76 3.14 16.55
C ASN A 259 27.60 2.15 16.41
N LEU A 260 26.83 1.91 17.48
CA LEU A 260 25.57 1.16 17.39
C LEU A 260 24.47 2.09 16.85
N GLU A 261 23.82 1.72 15.73
CA GLU A 261 22.66 2.45 15.23
C GLU A 261 21.36 1.83 15.77
N LYS A 262 20.46 2.68 16.29
CA LYS A 262 19.14 2.24 16.73
C LYS A 262 18.22 2.04 15.53
N VAL A 263 17.86 0.79 15.28
CA VAL A 263 16.90 0.42 14.25
C VAL A 263 15.49 0.51 14.84
N PHE A 264 14.60 1.21 14.13
CA PHE A 264 13.21 1.38 14.53
C PHE A 264 12.30 0.48 13.69
N GLY A 265 11.43 -0.26 14.35
CA GLY A 265 10.43 -1.10 13.73
C GLY A 265 9.07 -1.03 14.41
N ILE A 266 8.05 -1.49 13.69
CA ILE A 266 6.68 -1.60 14.18
C ILE A 266 6.29 -3.08 14.18
N ARG A 267 5.86 -3.62 15.34
CA ARG A 267 5.27 -4.95 15.44
C ARG A 267 3.92 -4.95 14.74
N TRP A 268 3.86 -5.59 13.57
CA TRP A 268 2.70 -5.59 12.69
C TRP A 268 2.10 -7.00 12.58
N TYR A 269 0.78 -7.12 12.75
CA TYR A 269 0.09 -8.41 12.71
C TYR A 269 -0.50 -8.64 11.32
N ALA A 270 -0.02 -9.67 10.62
CA ALA A 270 -0.39 -9.92 9.22
C ALA A 270 -1.69 -10.73 9.09
N GLN A 271 -2.54 -10.40 8.10
CA GLN A 271 -3.80 -11.13 7.83
C GLN A 271 -3.59 -12.57 7.35
N LYS A 272 -2.49 -12.86 6.64
CA LYS A 272 -2.28 -14.11 5.88
C LYS A 272 -1.50 -15.19 6.64
N LYS A 273 -1.87 -15.48 7.89
CA LYS A 273 -1.37 -16.63 8.69
C LYS A 273 0.07 -16.55 9.25
N TYR A 274 0.68 -15.37 9.36
CA TYR A 274 2.09 -15.22 9.77
C TYR A 274 2.34 -14.69 11.20
N GLY A 275 1.33 -14.64 12.09
CA GLY A 275 1.53 -14.10 13.44
C GLY A 275 1.81 -12.59 13.43
N TYR A 276 2.92 -12.16 14.05
CA TYR A 276 3.43 -10.80 13.94
C TYR A 276 4.82 -10.78 13.30
N ASP A 277 5.10 -9.72 12.54
CA ASP A 277 6.40 -9.46 11.92
C ASP A 277 6.87 -8.06 12.33
N ILE A 278 8.18 -7.86 12.45
CA ILE A 278 8.75 -6.55 12.75
C ILE A 278 8.97 -5.81 11.44
N LYS A 279 8.23 -4.73 11.26
CA LYS A 279 8.35 -3.85 10.10
C LYS A 279 9.33 -2.74 10.39
N TYR A 280 10.58 -2.96 9.98
CA TYR A 280 11.61 -1.94 10.05
C TYR A 280 11.25 -0.75 9.15
N ILE A 281 11.36 0.44 9.71
CA ILE A 281 10.95 1.69 9.09
C ILE A 281 12.19 2.41 8.55
N PRO A 282 12.16 2.91 7.30
CA PRO A 282 13.24 3.73 6.77
C PRO A 282 13.56 4.91 7.69
N SER A 283 14.85 5.23 7.87
CA SER A 283 15.31 6.27 8.79
C SER A 283 14.61 7.63 8.57
N ALA A 284 14.39 8.00 7.31
CA ALA A 284 13.66 9.21 6.91
C ALA A 284 12.20 9.27 7.42
N MET A 285 11.57 8.11 7.62
CA MET A 285 10.17 8.01 8.07
C MET A 285 10.03 7.80 9.59
N ILE A 286 11.12 7.56 10.32
CA ILE A 286 11.07 7.34 11.78
C ILE A 286 10.38 8.50 12.53
N PRO A 287 10.71 9.79 12.28
CA PRO A 287 10.05 10.90 12.98
C PRO A 287 8.54 10.93 12.73
N THR A 288 8.13 10.68 11.48
CA THR A 288 6.72 10.62 11.07
C THR A 288 5.99 9.48 11.77
N ALA A 289 6.57 8.27 11.76
CA ALA A 289 5.99 7.10 12.41
C ALA A 289 5.86 7.30 13.93
N LYS A 290 6.89 7.82 14.60
CA LYS A 290 6.86 8.12 16.04
C LYS A 290 5.76 9.13 16.39
N ARG A 291 5.65 10.23 15.63
CA ARG A 291 4.61 11.25 15.84
C ARG A 291 3.20 10.69 15.62
N ALA A 292 2.99 9.92 14.56
CA ALA A 292 1.71 9.26 14.27
C ALA A 292 1.29 8.31 15.41
N ILE A 293 2.20 7.46 15.88
CA ILE A 293 1.93 6.53 16.98
C ILE A 293 1.65 7.29 18.28
N ALA A 294 2.39 8.36 18.59
CA ALA A 294 2.17 9.16 19.79
C ALA A 294 0.78 9.81 19.80
N ARG A 295 0.36 10.39 18.68
CA ARG A 295 -0.99 10.97 18.50
C ARG A 295 -2.08 9.92 18.70
N LEU A 296 -1.96 8.78 18.02
CA LEU A 296 -2.93 7.69 18.14
C LEU A 296 -2.97 7.14 19.56
N LYS A 297 -1.83 6.95 20.23
CA LYS A 297 -1.74 6.51 21.63
C LYS A 297 -2.50 7.42 22.59
N LYS A 298 -2.33 8.74 22.43
CA LYS A 298 -3.02 9.76 23.23
C LYS A 298 -4.52 9.71 22.98
N MET A 299 -4.93 9.68 21.72
CA MET A 299 -6.34 9.67 21.33
C MET A 299 -7.09 8.41 21.82
N SER A 300 -6.42 7.25 21.82
CA SER A 300 -7.03 5.99 22.27
C SER A 300 -6.82 5.68 23.75
N GLU A 301 -6.23 6.58 24.55
CA GLU A 301 -5.94 6.34 25.97
C GLU A 301 -7.20 6.08 26.81
N LYS A 302 -8.16 7.02 26.79
CA LYS A 302 -9.41 6.89 27.55
C LYS A 302 -10.27 5.69 27.08
N PRO A 303 -10.47 5.46 25.77
CA PRO A 303 -11.15 4.26 25.29
C PRO A 303 -10.49 2.95 25.73
N ARG A 304 -9.15 2.85 25.66
CA ARG A 304 -8.41 1.68 26.14
C ARG A 304 -8.57 1.47 27.64
N HIS A 305 -8.60 2.55 28.42
CA HIS A 305 -8.85 2.46 29.86
C HIS A 305 -10.27 1.96 30.17
N LEU A 306 -11.30 2.47 29.49
CA LEU A 306 -12.65 1.94 29.59
C LEU A 306 -12.68 0.43 29.27
N ALA A 307 -12.04 0.03 28.17
CA ALA A 307 -11.94 -1.37 27.79
C ALA A 307 -11.25 -2.21 28.87
N TYR A 308 -10.16 -1.72 29.45
CA TYR A 308 -9.46 -2.40 30.56
C TYR A 308 -10.39 -2.63 31.77
N LEU A 309 -11.18 -1.62 32.17
CA LEU A 309 -12.14 -1.77 33.27
C LEU A 309 -13.20 -2.84 32.97
N LEU A 310 -13.72 -2.84 31.74
CA LEU A 310 -14.70 -3.83 31.27
C LEU A 310 -14.14 -5.25 31.16
N GLU A 311 -12.85 -5.37 30.87
CA GLU A 311 -12.12 -6.64 30.74
C GLU A 311 -11.74 -7.25 32.08
N THR A 312 -11.57 -6.45 33.13
CA THR A 312 -10.96 -6.88 34.41
C THR A 312 -11.90 -6.86 35.61
N SER A 313 -13.05 -6.20 35.48
CA SER A 313 -14.03 -6.06 36.55
C SER A 313 -15.42 -6.35 36.02
N ASP A 314 -16.29 -6.90 36.88
CA ASP A 314 -17.72 -7.05 36.62
C ASP A 314 -18.53 -5.83 37.07
N LYS A 315 -17.92 -4.85 37.75
CA LYS A 315 -18.58 -3.62 38.19
C LYS A 315 -18.83 -2.64 37.04
N PHE A 316 -19.65 -1.62 37.31
CA PHE A 316 -19.85 -0.50 36.38
C PHE A 316 -18.52 0.21 36.11
N PRO A 317 -18.13 0.44 34.84
CA PRO A 317 -16.87 1.08 34.51
C PRO A 317 -16.96 2.60 34.72
N ARG A 318 -16.57 3.07 35.90
CA ARG A 318 -16.57 4.50 36.23
C ARG A 318 -15.52 5.26 35.41
N HIS A 319 -15.96 6.03 34.44
CA HIS A 319 -15.13 6.98 33.68
C HIS A 319 -15.27 8.41 34.23
N GLU A 320 -14.54 9.39 33.68
CA GLU A 320 -14.47 10.78 34.18
C GLU A 320 -15.82 11.49 34.37
N LEU A 321 -16.82 11.21 33.52
CA LEU A 321 -18.17 11.79 33.64
C LEU A 321 -19.09 11.05 34.63
N CYS A 322 -18.67 9.91 35.17
CA CYS A 322 -19.54 9.10 36.02
C CYS A 322 -19.84 9.83 37.34
N PRO A 323 -21.10 9.91 37.78
CA PRO A 323 -21.43 10.51 39.08
C PRO A 323 -20.78 9.75 40.24
N ASP A 324 -20.33 10.49 41.25
CA ASP A 324 -19.76 9.93 42.47
C ASP A 324 -20.86 9.57 43.48
N VAL A 325 -21.55 8.47 43.18
CA VAL A 325 -22.68 7.93 43.96
C VAL A 325 -22.51 6.43 44.18
N PRO A 326 -23.11 5.81 45.20
CA PRO A 326 -23.10 4.36 45.39
C PRO A 326 -23.68 3.59 44.19
N ASP A 327 -23.20 2.36 43.95
CA ASP A 327 -23.57 1.56 42.76
C ASP A 327 -25.06 1.19 42.71
N ASP A 328 -25.71 1.12 43.87
CA ASP A 328 -27.12 0.77 44.11
C ASP A 328 -28.04 1.99 44.26
N GLN A 329 -27.50 3.21 44.26
CA GLN A 329 -28.30 4.42 44.35
C GLN A 329 -29.07 4.67 43.04
N LEU A 330 -30.38 4.88 43.15
CA LEU A 330 -31.22 5.30 42.03
C LEU A 330 -30.82 6.71 41.56
N LEU A 331 -30.65 6.86 40.24
CA LEU A 331 -30.05 8.03 39.61
C LEU A 331 -31.10 8.96 39.01
N LYS A 332 -30.85 10.27 39.05
CA LYS A 332 -31.57 11.24 38.22
C LYS A 332 -31.24 11.01 36.75
N ARG A 333 -32.14 11.38 35.84
CA ARG A 333 -31.91 11.28 34.38
C ARG A 333 -30.62 11.95 33.92
N SER A 334 -30.26 13.10 34.50
CA SER A 334 -29.00 13.78 34.19
C SER A 334 -27.78 12.97 34.60
N GLU A 335 -27.84 12.30 35.75
CA GLU A 335 -26.77 11.42 36.25
C GLU A 335 -26.67 10.15 35.41
N VAL A 336 -27.80 9.59 34.95
CA VAL A 336 -27.83 8.46 34.00
C VAL A 336 -27.15 8.82 32.68
N LEU A 337 -27.46 10.00 32.12
CA LEU A 337 -26.83 10.48 30.89
C LEU A 337 -25.32 10.60 31.06
N LEU A 338 -24.87 11.24 32.15
CA LEU A 338 -23.46 11.39 32.47
C LEU A 338 -22.77 10.04 32.70
N ALA A 339 -23.37 9.13 33.47
CA ALA A 339 -22.87 7.77 33.71
C ALA A 339 -22.71 6.98 32.39
N MET A 340 -23.64 7.14 31.46
CA MET A 340 -23.56 6.53 30.14
C MET A 340 -22.72 7.35 29.14
N GLY A 341 -21.92 8.30 29.62
CA GLY A 341 -20.95 9.04 28.82
C GLY A 341 -21.56 10.03 27.83
N PHE A 342 -22.80 10.48 28.05
CA PHE A 342 -23.47 11.53 27.27
C PHE A 342 -23.40 12.86 28.02
N ASP A 343 -22.48 13.73 27.60
CA ASP A 343 -22.32 15.05 28.20
C ASP A 343 -23.28 16.08 27.58
N ALA A 344 -24.47 16.17 28.17
CA ALA A 344 -25.51 17.10 27.74
C ALA A 344 -25.12 18.58 27.90
N SER A 345 -24.08 18.91 28.69
CA SER A 345 -23.64 20.30 28.92
C SER A 345 -23.03 20.95 27.67
N LEU A 346 -22.58 20.13 26.71
CA LEU A 346 -22.00 20.58 25.44
C LEU A 346 -23.06 20.99 24.39
N LEU A 347 -24.36 20.90 24.73
CA LEU A 347 -25.48 21.20 23.84
C LEU A 347 -26.32 22.35 24.38
N ASP A 348 -27.05 23.03 23.48
CA ASP A 348 -28.09 23.94 23.91
C ASP A 348 -29.23 23.21 24.64
N ALA A 349 -29.99 23.92 25.49
CA ALA A 349 -31.00 23.31 26.35
C ALA A 349 -32.08 22.50 25.60
N ARG A 350 -32.45 22.92 24.37
CA ARG A 350 -33.45 22.21 23.55
C ARG A 350 -32.86 20.94 22.96
N GLN A 351 -31.63 21.02 22.44
CA GLN A 351 -30.90 19.88 21.91
C GLN A 351 -30.54 18.86 22.98
N ALA A 352 -30.12 19.32 24.16
CA ALA A 352 -29.80 18.48 25.32
C ALA A 352 -30.99 17.59 25.71
N ASN A 353 -32.19 18.16 25.84
CA ASN A 353 -33.37 17.39 26.26
C ASN A 353 -33.84 16.40 25.17
N SER A 354 -33.90 16.85 23.91
CA SER A 354 -34.33 15.99 22.79
C SER A 354 -33.33 14.87 22.48
N SER A 355 -32.05 15.20 22.38
CA SER A 355 -30.97 14.24 22.09
C SER A 355 -30.74 13.29 23.27
N GLY A 356 -30.81 13.80 24.51
CA GLY A 356 -30.71 12.97 25.71
C GLY A 356 -31.86 11.96 25.82
N ARG A 357 -33.11 12.38 25.55
CA ARG A 357 -34.24 11.44 25.49
C ARG A 357 -34.05 10.38 24.41
N GLN A 358 -33.65 10.79 23.20
CA GLN A 358 -33.40 9.86 22.11
C GLN A 358 -32.24 8.89 22.42
N PHE A 359 -31.21 9.37 23.10
CA PHE A 359 -30.08 8.56 23.55
C PHE A 359 -30.52 7.42 24.48
N LEU A 360 -31.34 7.74 25.49
CA LEU A 360 -31.89 6.77 26.44
C LEU A 360 -32.81 5.75 25.75
N ILE A 361 -33.75 6.23 24.93
CA ILE A 361 -34.69 5.38 24.18
C ILE A 361 -33.94 4.38 23.29
N SER A 362 -32.93 4.83 22.56
CA SER A 362 -32.15 3.95 21.65
C SER A 362 -31.31 2.88 22.37
N ARG A 363 -31.23 2.96 23.70
CA ARG A 363 -30.49 2.06 24.58
C ARG A 363 -31.38 1.28 25.52
N ASP A 364 -32.71 1.40 25.36
CA ASP A 364 -33.70 0.79 26.22
C ASP A 364 -33.53 1.17 27.71
N ILE A 365 -33.09 2.41 27.96
CA ILE A 365 -32.92 2.97 29.31
C ILE A 365 -34.16 3.78 29.68
N PRO A 366 -34.75 3.60 30.86
CA PRO A 366 -35.90 4.39 31.30
C PRO A 366 -35.60 5.90 31.36
N ILE A 367 -36.63 6.70 31.07
CA ILE A 367 -36.50 8.16 30.92
C ILE A 367 -36.79 8.89 32.23
N SER A 368 -37.59 8.31 33.13
CA SER A 368 -37.97 8.97 34.38
C SER A 368 -36.77 9.04 35.34
N ASP A 369 -36.83 9.99 36.26
CA ASP A 369 -35.83 10.09 37.33
C ASP A 369 -36.01 8.94 38.33
N TYR A 370 -34.88 8.47 38.88
CA TYR A 370 -34.80 7.48 39.95
C TYR A 370 -35.37 6.09 39.62
N GLU A 371 -35.28 5.66 38.36
CA GLU A 371 -35.70 4.30 37.96
C GLU A 371 -34.55 3.30 37.84
N VAL A 372 -33.31 3.76 37.65
CA VAL A 372 -32.13 2.90 37.43
C VAL A 372 -30.94 3.33 38.29
N CYS A 373 -30.12 2.37 38.70
CA CYS A 373 -28.83 2.59 39.36
C CYS A 373 -27.64 2.21 38.45
N LEU A 374 -26.40 2.40 38.92
CA LEU A 374 -25.21 2.04 38.14
C LEU A 374 -25.13 0.53 37.87
N ASN A 375 -25.60 -0.31 38.79
CA ASN A 375 -25.66 -1.77 38.58
C ASN A 375 -26.60 -2.14 37.42
N ASP A 376 -27.75 -1.48 37.30
CA ASP A 376 -28.68 -1.72 36.18
C ASP A 376 -28.06 -1.27 34.86
N LEU A 377 -27.43 -0.09 34.85
CA LEU A 377 -26.74 0.45 33.67
C LEU A 377 -25.58 -0.45 33.23
N ASN A 378 -24.88 -1.10 34.17
CA ASN A 378 -23.82 -2.05 33.86
C ASN A 378 -24.33 -3.24 33.04
N ILE A 379 -25.51 -3.77 33.37
CA ILE A 379 -26.14 -4.88 32.63
C ILE A 379 -26.46 -4.42 31.20
N ILE A 380 -27.05 -3.23 31.06
CA ILE A 380 -27.41 -2.65 29.75
C ILE A 380 -26.16 -2.40 28.90
N LEU A 381 -25.13 -1.81 29.48
CA LEU A 381 -23.85 -1.51 28.82
C LEU A 381 -23.17 -2.80 28.34
N ARG A 382 -23.08 -3.82 29.20
CA ARG A 382 -22.44 -5.10 28.87
C ARG A 382 -23.17 -5.87 27.77
N LYS A 383 -24.51 -5.81 27.74
CA LYS A 383 -25.32 -6.40 26.66
C LYS A 383 -25.03 -5.78 25.28
N ARG A 384 -24.54 -4.55 25.25
CA ARG A 384 -24.26 -3.77 24.03
C ARG A 384 -22.78 -3.78 23.62
N LEU A 385 -21.93 -4.55 24.31
CA LEU A 385 -20.51 -4.65 23.95
C LEU A 385 -20.33 -5.18 22.52
N PRO A 386 -19.22 -4.80 21.85
CA PRO A 386 -18.92 -5.30 20.52
C PRO A 386 -18.91 -6.83 20.44
N LYS A 387 -19.43 -7.40 19.35
CA LYS A 387 -19.41 -8.85 19.13
C LYS A 387 -17.96 -9.36 19.15
N GLY A 388 -17.67 -10.35 20.01
CA GLY A 388 -16.32 -10.91 20.17
C GLY A 388 -15.47 -10.24 21.26
N PHE A 389 -16.02 -9.30 22.03
CA PHE A 389 -15.39 -8.77 23.25
C PHE A 389 -14.91 -9.92 24.16
N PRO A 390 -13.71 -9.86 24.77
CA PRO A 390 -12.81 -8.70 24.95
C PRO A 390 -11.86 -8.41 23.78
N TYR A 391 -12.03 -9.07 22.65
CA TYR A 391 -11.15 -8.93 21.50
C TYR A 391 -11.76 -8.05 20.41
N VAL A 392 -10.89 -7.33 19.70
CA VAL A 392 -11.27 -6.53 18.54
C VAL A 392 -11.76 -7.47 17.42
N PRO A 393 -12.91 -7.17 16.79
CA PRO A 393 -13.48 -8.04 15.76
C PRO A 393 -12.60 -8.08 14.51
N PHE A 394 -12.01 -9.24 14.22
CA PHE A 394 -11.27 -9.48 12.99
C PHE A 394 -11.49 -10.88 12.45
N GLN A 395 -11.78 -10.95 11.15
CA GLN A 395 -12.18 -12.19 10.50
C GLN A 395 -10.99 -12.99 9.95
N THR A 396 -9.81 -12.38 9.81
CA THR A 396 -8.66 -12.99 9.10
C THR A 396 -7.35 -12.74 9.82
N GLY A 397 -7.05 -13.58 10.79
CA GLY A 397 -5.75 -13.70 11.44
C GLY A 397 -5.78 -15.02 12.21
N ASN A 398 -4.81 -15.89 11.98
CA ASN A 398 -4.82 -17.29 12.46
C ASN A 398 -4.63 -17.33 14.00
N GLY A 399 -5.67 -16.97 14.76
CA GLY A 399 -5.65 -16.93 16.22
C GLY A 399 -5.05 -15.68 16.87
N VAL A 400 -4.62 -14.67 16.09
CA VAL A 400 -4.15 -13.39 16.65
C VAL A 400 -5.33 -12.66 17.29
N LYS A 401 -5.23 -12.44 18.60
CA LYS A 401 -6.26 -11.78 19.40
C LYS A 401 -5.67 -10.53 20.05
N VAL A 402 -6.17 -9.36 19.66
CA VAL A 402 -5.84 -8.07 20.27
C VAL A 402 -6.99 -7.67 21.17
N ARG A 403 -6.71 -7.43 22.45
CA ARG A 403 -7.72 -6.93 23.38
C ARG A 403 -8.06 -5.47 23.07
N TRP A 404 -9.28 -5.04 23.38
CA TRP A 404 -9.67 -3.64 23.20
C TRP A 404 -8.78 -2.70 24.01
N SER A 405 -8.40 -3.10 25.24
CA SER A 405 -7.46 -2.36 26.09
C SER A 405 -6.05 -2.20 25.50
N GLU A 406 -5.65 -3.07 24.57
CA GLU A 406 -4.34 -3.03 23.93
C GLU A 406 -4.35 -2.31 22.57
N ALA A 407 -5.53 -2.05 21.98
CA ALA A 407 -5.65 -1.62 20.60
C ALA A 407 -5.31 -0.14 20.39
N LEU A 408 -4.36 0.18 19.50
CA LEU A 408 -3.94 1.54 19.19
C LEU A 408 -5.05 2.40 18.55
N PHE A 409 -5.99 1.76 17.86
CA PHE A 409 -7.14 2.41 17.22
C PHE A 409 -8.45 2.27 18.02
N CYS A 410 -8.38 1.94 19.32
CA CYS A 410 -9.55 1.95 20.18
C CYS A 410 -10.12 3.37 20.31
N SER A 411 -11.41 3.56 20.05
CA SER A 411 -12.08 4.87 20.07
C SER A 411 -13.40 4.79 20.82
N PHE A 412 -13.99 5.95 21.11
CA PHE A 412 -15.37 6.03 21.59
C PHE A 412 -16.36 6.12 20.43
N ALA A 413 -17.60 5.70 20.66
CA ALA A 413 -18.66 5.92 19.69
C ALA A 413 -18.84 7.42 19.44
N ASN A 414 -19.04 7.78 18.17
CA ASN A 414 -19.12 9.15 17.68
C ASN A 414 -17.86 10.02 17.81
N GLN A 415 -16.70 9.50 18.24
CA GLN A 415 -15.50 10.32 18.46
C GLN A 415 -15.05 11.11 17.22
N TYR A 416 -15.25 10.58 16.01
CA TYR A 416 -14.88 11.25 14.76
C TYR A 416 -16.06 11.98 14.08
N HIS A 417 -17.22 12.07 14.72
CA HIS A 417 -18.36 12.77 14.14
C HIS A 417 -18.27 14.27 14.43
N SER A 418 -18.55 15.10 13.42
CA SER A 418 -18.58 16.56 13.56
C SER A 418 -19.83 17.08 14.28
N ASN A 419 -20.95 16.35 14.18
CA ASN A 419 -22.28 16.84 14.60
C ASN A 419 -22.88 16.05 15.77
N LYS A 420 -22.21 14.99 16.25
CA LYS A 420 -22.70 14.15 17.33
C LYS A 420 -21.69 14.18 18.47
N LEU A 421 -22.19 14.18 19.70
CA LEU A 421 -21.35 14.05 20.88
C LEU A 421 -20.70 12.67 20.93
N THR A 422 -19.43 12.65 21.33
CA THR A 422 -18.70 11.45 21.74
C THR A 422 -19.39 10.80 22.92
N ILE A 423 -19.56 9.48 22.86
CA ILE A 423 -20.19 8.68 23.92
C ILE A 423 -19.10 7.92 24.69
N TYR A 424 -18.77 8.40 25.89
CA TYR A 424 -17.63 7.91 26.68
C TYR A 424 -17.83 6.54 27.33
N SER A 425 -19.00 5.91 27.17
CA SER A 425 -19.32 4.57 27.68
C SER A 425 -19.32 3.48 26.59
N GLU A 426 -19.23 3.86 25.31
CA GLU A 426 -19.38 2.94 24.19
C GLU A 426 -18.07 2.83 23.40
N LEU A 427 -17.52 1.62 23.33
CA LEU A 427 -16.33 1.32 22.54
C LEU A 427 -16.67 1.25 21.05
N TRP A 428 -15.80 1.84 20.23
CA TRP A 428 -15.89 1.82 18.78
C TRP A 428 -14.50 1.77 18.15
N MET A 429 -14.39 1.27 16.93
CA MET A 429 -13.13 1.24 16.20
C MET A 429 -13.36 1.63 14.74
N PRO A 430 -12.49 2.45 14.14
CA PRO A 430 -12.53 2.72 12.71
C PRO A 430 -12.31 1.46 11.87
N HIS A 431 -12.92 1.44 10.68
CA HIS A 431 -12.70 0.41 9.67
C HIS A 431 -11.97 1.02 8.46
N ILE A 432 -11.55 0.18 7.50
CA ILE A 432 -10.91 0.66 6.27
C ILE A 432 -11.82 1.61 5.49
N ASP A 433 -13.13 1.41 5.56
CA ASP A 433 -14.10 2.29 4.92
C ASP A 433 -14.12 3.68 5.57
N THR A 434 -13.95 3.77 6.90
CA THR A 434 -13.82 5.05 7.60
C THR A 434 -12.65 5.86 7.04
N LEU A 435 -11.48 5.22 6.86
CA LEU A 435 -10.31 5.88 6.26
C LEU A 435 -10.56 6.26 4.80
N ASN A 436 -11.13 5.35 3.99
CA ASN A 436 -11.38 5.61 2.57
C ASN A 436 -12.42 6.73 2.33
N GLU A 437 -13.41 6.88 3.22
CA GLU A 437 -14.38 7.98 3.23
C GLU A 437 -13.73 9.34 3.53
N ASP A 438 -12.59 9.35 4.21
CA ASP A 438 -11.83 10.57 4.46
C ASP A 438 -10.80 10.88 3.37
N LEU A 439 -10.32 9.88 2.65
CA LEU A 439 -9.36 10.07 1.55
C LEU A 439 -10.03 10.40 0.20
N SER A 440 -11.36 10.33 0.11
CA SER A 440 -12.09 10.63 -1.12
C SER A 440 -13.47 11.23 -0.82
N PRO A 441 -14.02 12.10 -1.69
CA PRO A 441 -15.37 12.64 -1.50
C PRO A 441 -16.43 11.54 -1.36
N THR A 442 -17.33 11.69 -0.38
CA THR A 442 -18.35 10.67 -0.12
C THR A 442 -19.30 10.49 -1.30
N LYS A 443 -19.55 9.23 -1.66
CA LYS A 443 -20.55 8.83 -2.65
C LYS A 443 -21.79 8.21 -2.01
N LYS A 444 -21.86 8.21 -0.67
CA LYS A 444 -23.00 7.62 0.06
C LYS A 444 -24.22 8.50 -0.10
N LYS A 445 -25.38 7.89 -0.34
CA LYS A 445 -26.68 8.57 -0.33
C LYS A 445 -27.31 8.46 1.06
N LEU A 446 -28.09 9.46 1.44
CA LEU A 446 -28.94 9.43 2.62
C LEU A 446 -29.95 8.29 2.47
N ARG A 447 -30.24 7.60 3.58
CA ARG A 447 -31.14 6.45 3.57
C ARG A 447 -32.53 6.87 3.06
N GLY A 448 -32.99 6.24 1.97
CA GLY A 448 -34.30 6.50 1.36
C GLY A 448 -34.40 7.81 0.59
N LYS A 449 -33.29 8.52 0.34
CA LYS A 449 -33.27 9.77 -0.44
C LYS A 449 -32.20 9.72 -1.52
N ASP A 450 -32.45 10.34 -2.66
CA ASP A 450 -31.48 10.46 -3.75
C ASP A 450 -30.51 11.66 -3.54
N VAL A 451 -30.09 11.88 -2.30
CA VAL A 451 -29.23 13.00 -1.90
C VAL A 451 -27.98 12.44 -1.24
N LEU A 452 -26.80 12.94 -1.62
CA LEU A 452 -25.53 12.52 -1.03
C LEU A 452 -25.45 12.90 0.45
N SER A 453 -24.81 12.05 1.25
CA SER A 453 -24.48 12.35 2.63
C SER A 453 -23.51 13.52 2.67
N ASN A 454 -23.71 14.49 3.56
CA ASN A 454 -22.81 15.62 3.71
C ASN A 454 -21.58 15.26 4.58
N VAL A 455 -20.83 14.23 4.19
CA VAL A 455 -19.60 13.83 4.88
C VAL A 455 -18.42 14.30 4.04
N GLN A 456 -17.75 15.34 4.52
CA GLN A 456 -16.57 15.91 3.86
C GLN A 456 -15.35 15.01 4.04
N SER A 457 -14.56 14.86 2.97
CA SER A 457 -13.23 14.26 3.02
C SER A 457 -12.25 15.16 3.79
N ILE A 458 -11.07 14.65 4.14
CA ILE A 458 -10.03 15.47 4.76
C ILE A 458 -9.61 16.62 3.86
N PHE A 459 -9.55 16.40 2.55
CA PHE A 459 -9.19 17.43 1.59
C PHE A 459 -10.24 18.56 1.57
N GLN A 460 -11.52 18.21 1.54
CA GLN A 460 -12.62 19.17 1.55
C GLN A 460 -12.66 19.98 2.86
N ARG A 461 -12.39 19.34 4.01
CA ARG A 461 -12.31 20.04 5.32
C ARG A 461 -11.21 21.10 5.36
N TRP A 462 -10.16 20.92 4.56
CA TRP A 462 -9.00 21.81 4.50
C TRP A 462 -8.91 22.62 3.19
N GLY A 463 -10.03 22.76 2.46
CA GLY A 463 -10.16 23.68 1.33
C GLY A 463 -9.63 23.16 -0.01
N SER A 464 -9.43 21.84 -0.14
CA SER A 464 -9.02 21.18 -1.39
C SER A 464 -10.11 20.22 -1.88
N ASP A 465 -10.93 20.64 -2.83
CA ASP A 465 -12.08 19.83 -3.27
C ASP A 465 -11.76 18.83 -4.40
N SER A 466 -10.61 18.97 -5.06
CA SER A 466 -10.21 18.17 -6.23
C SER A 466 -9.54 16.85 -5.88
N TYR A 467 -8.94 16.71 -4.69
CA TYR A 467 -8.08 15.59 -4.38
C TYR A 467 -8.86 14.35 -3.92
N SER A 468 -8.38 13.19 -4.38
CA SER A 468 -8.88 11.88 -3.99
C SER A 468 -7.75 10.87 -4.02
N ILE A 469 -7.57 10.15 -2.92
CA ILE A 469 -6.60 9.05 -2.81
C ILE A 469 -7.34 7.81 -2.29
N THR A 470 -6.91 6.64 -2.74
CA THR A 470 -7.30 5.35 -2.18
C THR A 470 -6.19 4.84 -1.27
N SER A 471 -6.56 4.18 -0.18
CA SER A 471 -5.59 3.56 0.75
C SER A 471 -4.58 2.61 0.06
N HIS A 472 -4.95 2.00 -1.07
CA HIS A 472 -4.07 1.10 -1.81
C HIS A 472 -2.97 1.83 -2.60
N GLN A 473 -3.19 3.09 -2.99
CA GLN A 473 -2.21 3.89 -3.73
C GLN A 473 -0.92 4.11 -2.92
N PHE A 474 -0.99 4.26 -1.58
CA PHE A 474 0.21 4.39 -0.74
C PHE A 474 1.11 3.14 -0.82
N ARG A 475 0.51 1.95 -0.77
CA ARG A 475 1.26 0.71 -0.93
C ARG A 475 1.85 0.58 -2.33
N HIS A 476 1.12 1.00 -3.37
CA HIS A 476 1.65 1.05 -4.74
C HIS A 476 2.85 1.98 -4.83
N LEU A 477 2.75 3.20 -4.31
CA LEU A 477 3.84 4.17 -4.28
C LEU A 477 5.11 3.60 -3.63
N LEU A 478 5.00 3.03 -2.42
CA LEU A 478 6.17 2.47 -1.73
C LEU A 478 6.81 1.29 -2.47
N ASN A 479 6.00 0.42 -3.10
CA ASN A 479 6.53 -0.67 -3.90
C ASN A 479 7.21 -0.16 -5.18
N THR A 480 6.62 0.84 -5.84
CA THR A 480 7.24 1.49 -7.00
C THR A 480 8.56 2.15 -6.62
N ILE A 481 8.61 2.92 -5.54
CA ILE A 481 9.86 3.53 -5.04
C ILE A 481 10.92 2.45 -4.78
N ALA A 482 10.57 1.37 -4.09
CA ALA A 482 11.51 0.29 -3.81
C ALA A 482 12.02 -0.40 -5.08
N ASN A 483 11.12 -0.69 -6.03
CA ASN A 483 11.48 -1.30 -7.32
C ASN A 483 12.39 -0.39 -8.15
N THR A 484 12.05 0.89 -8.28
CA THR A 484 12.87 1.82 -9.08
C THR A 484 14.26 2.03 -8.48
N ASN A 485 14.40 1.87 -7.16
CA ASN A 485 15.69 1.96 -6.48
C ASN A 485 16.44 0.61 -6.38
N GLY A 486 16.00 -0.43 -7.11
CA GLY A 486 16.73 -1.70 -7.22
C GLY A 486 16.60 -2.64 -6.02
N MET A 487 15.55 -2.51 -5.20
CA MET A 487 15.31 -3.46 -4.11
C MET A 487 15.06 -4.86 -4.67
N ASP A 488 15.75 -5.87 -4.13
CA ASP A 488 15.55 -7.26 -4.53
C ASP A 488 14.08 -7.71 -4.34
N SER A 489 13.59 -8.56 -5.25
CA SER A 489 12.20 -9.01 -5.27
C SER A 489 11.81 -9.81 -4.03
N MET A 490 12.72 -10.61 -3.47
CA MET A 490 12.47 -11.37 -2.25
C MET A 490 12.46 -10.43 -1.04
N LEU A 491 13.38 -9.47 -0.98
CA LEU A 491 13.41 -8.45 0.05
C LEU A 491 12.14 -7.58 0.03
N LEU A 492 11.68 -7.15 -1.15
CA LEU A 492 10.44 -6.39 -1.30
C LEU A 492 9.21 -7.19 -0.89
N ALA A 493 9.17 -8.48 -1.24
CA ALA A 493 8.09 -9.37 -0.84
C ALA A 493 8.02 -9.51 0.69
N LYS A 494 9.18 -9.65 1.34
CA LYS A 494 9.32 -9.69 2.80
C LYS A 494 8.89 -8.37 3.45
N TRP A 495 9.42 -7.24 2.97
CA TRP A 495 9.06 -5.90 3.48
C TRP A 495 7.55 -5.62 3.36
N SER A 496 6.93 -6.08 2.27
CA SER A 496 5.49 -5.96 2.00
C SER A 496 4.60 -7.06 2.59
N GLY A 497 5.13 -7.97 3.41
CA GLY A 497 4.35 -9.01 4.08
C GLY A 497 3.69 -10.02 3.12
N ARG A 498 4.36 -10.39 2.03
CA ARG A 498 3.81 -11.26 0.97
C ARG A 498 4.32 -12.70 1.11
N ALA A 499 3.39 -13.65 0.98
CA ALA A 499 3.71 -15.08 0.96
C ALA A 499 4.25 -15.57 -0.40
N ASP A 500 3.94 -14.86 -1.49
CA ASP A 500 4.34 -15.24 -2.85
C ASP A 500 4.91 -14.01 -3.58
N MET A 501 6.13 -14.13 -4.10
CA MET A 501 6.82 -13.10 -4.87
C MET A 501 6.06 -12.70 -6.14
N LYS A 502 5.26 -13.61 -6.72
CA LYS A 502 4.43 -13.28 -7.90
C LYS A 502 3.44 -12.15 -7.62
N GLN A 503 3.09 -11.91 -6.35
CA GLN A 503 2.23 -10.79 -5.97
C GLN A 503 2.92 -9.43 -6.23
N ASN A 504 4.26 -9.35 -6.28
CA ASN A 504 5.02 -8.11 -6.57
C ASN A 504 4.61 -7.46 -7.88
N ARG A 505 4.34 -8.27 -8.92
CA ARG A 505 3.96 -7.81 -10.25
C ARG A 505 2.72 -6.89 -10.27
N VAL A 506 1.76 -7.10 -9.37
CA VAL A 506 0.52 -6.30 -9.29
C VAL A 506 0.78 -4.88 -8.76
N TYR A 507 1.90 -4.68 -8.07
CA TYR A 507 2.28 -3.42 -7.45
C TYR A 507 3.49 -2.80 -8.10
N ASP A 508 4.05 -3.48 -9.09
CA ASP A 508 5.15 -2.98 -9.87
C ASP A 508 4.58 -2.20 -11.07
N HIS A 509 4.43 -0.89 -10.85
CA HIS A 509 4.00 0.05 -11.89
C HIS A 509 5.20 0.74 -12.55
N THR A 510 6.40 0.19 -12.39
CA THR A 510 7.56 0.63 -13.16
C THR A 510 7.32 0.31 -14.63
N SER A 511 7.69 1.24 -15.51
CA SER A 511 7.62 1.03 -16.94
C SER A 511 8.62 -0.05 -17.39
N VAL A 512 8.42 -0.63 -18.58
CA VAL A 512 9.41 -1.59 -19.13
C VAL A 512 10.76 -0.89 -19.29
N GLU A 513 10.69 0.41 -19.59
CA GLU A 513 11.79 1.35 -19.68
C GLU A 513 12.48 1.57 -18.33
N ASP A 514 11.74 1.80 -17.23
CA ASP A 514 12.30 1.89 -15.87
C ASP A 514 12.97 0.59 -15.42
N ARG A 515 12.42 -0.57 -15.81
CA ARG A 515 13.05 -1.87 -15.56
C ARG A 515 14.36 -2.02 -16.34
N ASN A 516 14.38 -1.55 -17.59
CA ASN A 516 15.61 -1.52 -18.40
C ASN A 516 16.64 -0.53 -17.82
N PHE A 517 16.21 0.61 -17.28
CA PHE A 517 17.09 1.53 -16.54
C PHE A 517 17.63 0.91 -15.27
N GLY A 518 16.78 0.26 -14.48
CA GLY A 518 17.18 -0.48 -13.29
C GLY A 518 18.22 -1.54 -13.63
N LEU A 519 18.06 -2.26 -14.75
CA LEU A 519 19.05 -3.23 -15.24
C LEU A 519 20.37 -2.56 -15.65
N ILE A 520 20.34 -1.41 -16.32
CA ILE A 520 21.54 -0.66 -16.72
C ILE A 520 22.26 -0.06 -15.48
N GLU A 521 21.51 0.40 -14.48
CA GLU A 521 22.04 0.93 -13.22
C GLU A 521 22.54 -0.21 -12.31
N MET A 522 21.87 -1.37 -12.31
CA MET A 522 22.33 -2.61 -11.69
C MET A 522 23.65 -3.07 -12.33
N GLN A 523 23.79 -3.04 -13.66
CA GLN A 523 25.05 -3.33 -14.35
C GLN A 523 26.17 -2.33 -14.03
N LYS A 524 25.83 -1.06 -13.75
CA LYS A 524 26.80 -0.07 -13.22
C LYS A 524 27.18 -0.35 -11.76
N ASN A 525 26.25 -0.87 -10.96
CA ASN A 525 26.41 -1.17 -9.53
C ASN A 525 26.91 -2.60 -9.25
N GLU A 526 27.01 -3.48 -10.25
CA GLU A 526 27.57 -4.85 -10.13
C GLU A 526 29.05 -4.86 -9.70
N VAL A 527 29.73 -3.71 -9.70
CA VAL A 527 31.04 -3.50 -9.06
C VAL A 527 30.97 -3.60 -7.52
N GLY A 528 29.77 -3.67 -6.92
CA GLY A 528 29.54 -3.72 -5.47
C GLY A 528 28.89 -5.00 -4.95
N THR A 529 28.96 -6.12 -5.66
CA THR A 529 28.37 -7.39 -5.17
C THR A 529 29.26 -8.03 -4.11
N VAL A 530 28.99 -7.74 -2.82
CA VAL A 530 29.65 -8.40 -1.70
C VAL A 530 28.76 -9.53 -1.18
N ASN A 531 29.22 -10.78 -1.30
CA ASN A 531 28.64 -11.91 -0.58
C ASN A 531 28.97 -11.77 0.91
N THR A 532 27.97 -11.56 1.77
CA THR A 532 28.11 -11.77 3.21
C THR A 532 27.00 -12.68 3.72
N ASP A 533 27.32 -13.51 4.72
CA ASP A 533 26.45 -14.48 5.39
C ASP A 533 25.38 -13.82 6.31
N SER A 534 24.88 -12.65 5.93
CA SER A 534 23.86 -11.90 6.69
C SER A 534 22.69 -11.53 5.77
N ALA A 535 21.47 -11.84 6.22
CA ALA A 535 20.23 -11.97 5.46
C ALA A 535 19.64 -10.69 4.80
N PHE A 536 20.43 -9.68 4.48
CA PHE A 536 19.97 -8.47 3.81
C PHE A 536 21.01 -7.92 2.82
N THR A 537 20.73 -8.03 1.52
CA THR A 537 21.47 -7.37 0.44
C THR A 537 20.79 -6.03 0.15
N PHE A 538 21.46 -4.90 0.39
CA PHE A 538 20.93 -3.58 0.03
C PHE A 538 21.68 -3.00 -1.17
N GLN A 539 20.96 -2.77 -2.26
CA GLN A 539 21.41 -1.89 -3.35
C GLN A 539 20.95 -0.46 -3.00
N ILE A 540 21.87 0.49 -2.98
CA ILE A 540 21.56 1.91 -2.80
C ILE A 540 21.61 2.55 -4.18
N ALA A 541 20.46 2.65 -4.84
CA ALA A 541 20.30 3.53 -5.99
C ALA A 541 20.18 4.99 -5.51
N THR A 542 20.54 5.93 -6.39
CA THR A 542 20.43 7.37 -6.10
C THR A 542 18.93 7.74 -5.97
N PRO A 543 18.46 8.35 -4.85
CA PRO A 543 17.05 8.65 -4.66
C PRO A 543 16.53 9.58 -5.76
N ARG A 544 15.50 9.15 -6.49
CA ARG A 544 14.79 9.98 -7.49
C ARG A 544 13.58 10.64 -6.85
N THR A 545 13.28 11.87 -7.25
CA THR A 545 12.03 12.57 -6.90
C THR A 545 10.83 11.94 -7.63
N LEU A 546 9.61 12.14 -7.11
CA LEU A 546 8.37 11.66 -7.73
C LEU A 546 8.22 12.24 -9.15
N GLN A 547 8.63 13.49 -9.35
CA GLN A 547 8.68 14.14 -10.64
C GLN A 547 9.71 13.51 -11.60
N GLU A 548 10.90 13.12 -11.13
CA GLU A 548 11.92 12.39 -11.91
C GLU A 548 11.49 10.95 -12.27
N LEU A 549 10.72 10.29 -11.41
CA LEU A 549 10.06 9.02 -11.71
C LEU A 549 9.02 9.18 -12.82
N ASN A 550 8.31 10.32 -12.81
CA ASN A 550 7.27 10.61 -13.79
C ASN A 550 7.82 11.11 -15.15
N THR A 551 9.05 11.64 -15.21
CA THR A 551 9.60 12.28 -16.43
C THR A 551 10.55 11.41 -17.28
N LYS A 552 10.52 10.07 -17.14
CA LYS A 552 11.02 9.09 -18.14
C LYS A 552 12.39 9.42 -18.76
N THR A 553 13.38 9.80 -17.95
CA THR A 553 14.65 10.35 -18.44
C THR A 553 15.71 9.26 -18.54
N THR A 554 16.05 8.79 -19.77
CA THR A 554 17.41 8.39 -20.28
C THR A 554 17.43 7.33 -21.41
N LEU A 555 16.52 7.32 -22.38
CA LEU A 555 16.44 6.21 -23.40
C LEU A 555 17.47 6.22 -24.54
N SER A 556 18.62 6.90 -24.43
CA SER A 556 19.56 7.05 -25.56
C SER A 556 21.02 6.83 -25.23
N MET A 557 21.65 5.98 -26.05
CA MET A 557 23.11 5.78 -26.08
C MET A 557 23.65 6.22 -27.43
N HIS A 558 24.34 7.37 -27.49
CA HIS A 558 24.97 7.84 -28.71
C HIS A 558 26.43 7.41 -28.76
N THR A 559 26.88 6.83 -29.87
CA THR A 559 28.30 6.56 -30.08
C THR A 559 29.08 7.86 -30.26
N THR A 560 30.09 8.07 -29.42
CA THR A 560 31.02 9.21 -29.49
C THR A 560 32.39 8.74 -29.97
N GLU A 561 33.32 9.67 -30.18
CA GLU A 561 34.69 9.36 -30.62
C GLU A 561 35.44 8.42 -29.66
N PHE A 562 35.21 8.56 -28.35
CA PHE A 562 35.97 7.89 -27.28
C PHE A 562 35.16 6.82 -26.53
N GLY A 563 33.83 6.76 -26.73
CA GLY A 563 32.95 5.89 -25.96
C GLY A 563 31.48 6.07 -26.34
N LEU A 564 30.60 6.12 -25.35
CA LEU A 564 29.15 6.30 -25.47
C LEU A 564 28.71 7.51 -24.65
N CYS A 565 27.66 8.18 -25.11
CA CYS A 565 26.99 9.26 -24.39
C CYS A 565 25.61 8.76 -23.94
N THR A 566 25.27 8.98 -22.67
CA THR A 566 23.99 8.57 -22.06
C THR A 566 22.96 9.71 -22.02
N HIS A 567 23.23 10.81 -22.72
CA HIS A 567 22.36 11.98 -22.81
C HIS A 567 21.01 11.64 -23.45
N SER A 568 19.90 12.15 -22.91
CA SER A 568 18.52 11.82 -23.30
C SER A 568 18.10 12.46 -24.64
N TYR A 569 17.36 11.73 -25.49
CA TYR A 569 16.71 12.29 -26.70
C TYR A 569 15.56 13.25 -26.41
N ILE A 570 15.04 13.25 -25.18
CA ILE A 570 13.97 14.17 -24.76
C ILE A 570 14.56 15.58 -24.49
N ASP A 571 15.84 15.65 -24.16
CA ASP A 571 16.54 16.90 -23.88
C ASP A 571 17.04 17.58 -25.17
N GLU A 572 17.32 18.89 -25.08
CA GLU A 572 17.94 19.63 -26.20
C GLU A 572 19.30 19.01 -26.59
N PRO A 573 19.69 19.03 -27.87
CA PRO A 573 20.99 18.53 -28.31
C PRO A 573 22.16 19.05 -27.47
N CYS A 574 23.12 18.17 -27.17
CA CYS A 574 24.24 18.42 -26.26
C CYS A 574 24.96 19.76 -26.56
N LEU A 575 24.84 20.71 -25.63
CA LEU A 575 25.45 22.04 -25.71
C LEU A 575 26.94 22.06 -25.32
N LYS A 576 27.51 20.90 -24.95
CA LYS A 576 28.92 20.79 -24.52
C LYS A 576 29.91 20.73 -25.69
N TYR A 577 29.48 20.98 -26.93
CA TYR A 577 30.33 21.08 -28.14
C TYR A 577 31.48 20.04 -28.22
N ARG A 578 31.15 18.75 -28.10
CA ARG A 578 32.11 17.61 -28.13
C ARG A 578 33.12 17.55 -26.97
N ASN A 579 32.89 18.24 -25.86
CA ASN A 579 33.67 18.13 -24.62
C ASN A 579 33.35 16.83 -23.83
N CYS A 580 33.26 15.68 -24.51
CA CYS A 580 32.75 14.43 -23.94
C CYS A 580 33.64 13.89 -22.80
N LEU A 581 34.96 14.11 -22.87
CA LEU A 581 35.93 13.61 -21.88
C LEU A 581 35.79 14.29 -20.51
N ASN A 582 35.24 15.50 -20.50
CA ASN A 582 34.92 16.25 -19.29
C ASN A 582 33.44 16.12 -18.90
N CYS A 583 32.67 15.28 -19.59
CA CYS A 583 31.25 15.05 -19.29
C CYS A 583 31.05 13.84 -18.37
N THR A 584 30.14 13.97 -17.40
CA THR A 584 29.71 12.88 -16.50
C THR A 584 28.81 11.85 -17.16
N GLU A 585 28.14 12.22 -18.26
CA GLU A 585 27.25 11.34 -19.02
C GLU A 585 28.01 10.47 -20.05
N HIS A 586 29.34 10.59 -20.09
CA HIS A 586 30.20 9.87 -21.00
C HIS A 586 30.74 8.58 -20.37
N VAL A 587 30.70 7.49 -21.15
CA VAL A 587 31.06 6.13 -20.72
C VAL A 587 32.02 5.50 -21.75
N CYS A 588 33.12 4.91 -21.30
CA CYS A 588 34.02 4.12 -22.12
C CYS A 588 33.81 2.63 -21.85
N ILE A 589 34.06 1.75 -22.83
CA ILE A 589 33.96 0.29 -22.64
C ILE A 589 35.36 -0.31 -22.58
N LYS A 590 35.66 -1.07 -21.52
CA LYS A 590 36.92 -1.80 -21.42
C LYS A 590 36.99 -2.92 -22.47
N GLY A 591 38.15 -3.09 -23.11
CA GLY A 591 38.36 -4.05 -24.20
C GLY A 591 38.11 -3.46 -25.61
N ASP A 592 37.58 -2.22 -25.71
CA ASP A 592 37.47 -1.50 -26.98
C ASP A 592 38.83 -0.91 -27.40
N ALA A 593 39.61 -1.71 -28.13
CA ALA A 593 40.96 -1.36 -28.57
C ALA A 593 41.00 -0.11 -29.47
N GLU A 594 39.96 0.13 -30.28
CA GLU A 594 39.91 1.26 -31.21
C GLU A 594 39.68 2.58 -30.45
N LYS A 595 38.70 2.61 -29.54
CA LYS A 595 38.41 3.81 -28.77
C LYS A 595 39.50 4.13 -27.75
N LYS A 596 40.13 3.10 -27.16
CA LYS A 596 41.32 3.25 -26.31
C LYS A 596 42.47 3.91 -27.07
N LYS A 597 42.74 3.47 -28.31
CA LYS A 597 43.76 4.10 -29.18
C LYS A 597 43.43 5.57 -29.46
N ARG A 598 42.17 5.89 -29.77
CA ARG A 598 41.73 7.29 -29.99
C ARG A 598 41.91 8.16 -28.74
N LEU A 599 41.64 7.62 -27.55
CA LEU A 599 41.86 8.30 -26.28
C LEU A 599 43.36 8.58 -26.02
N GLN A 600 44.23 7.61 -26.31
CA GLN A 600 45.70 7.77 -26.23
C GLN A 600 46.21 8.81 -27.24
N ASP A 601 45.70 8.79 -28.47
CA ASP A 601 46.03 9.79 -29.50
C ASP A 601 45.56 11.19 -29.10
N ARG A 602 44.38 11.30 -28.46
CA ARG A 602 43.89 12.55 -27.90
C ARG A 602 44.81 13.06 -26.80
N LEU A 603 45.17 12.22 -25.83
CA LEU A 603 46.11 12.57 -24.75
C LEU A 603 47.45 13.09 -25.32
N ARG A 604 47.99 12.44 -26.36
CA ARG A 604 49.23 12.88 -27.01
C ARG A 604 49.09 14.29 -27.62
N LYS A 605 47.99 14.54 -28.34
CA LYS A 605 47.71 15.86 -28.94
C LYS A 605 47.52 16.94 -27.88
N GLU A 606 46.81 16.63 -26.79
CA GLU A 606 46.58 17.56 -25.69
C GLU A 606 47.88 17.98 -25.00
N LYS A 607 48.81 17.05 -24.77
CA LYS A 607 50.13 17.37 -24.18
C LYS A 607 50.97 18.30 -25.07
N ILE A 608 50.89 18.16 -26.39
CA ILE A 608 51.58 19.04 -27.34
C ILE A 608 50.98 20.46 -27.31
N LEU A 609 49.64 20.56 -27.27
CA LEU A 609 48.95 21.84 -27.21
C LEU A 609 49.16 22.53 -25.85
N TRP A 610 49.15 21.79 -24.75
CA TRP A 610 49.44 22.31 -23.42
C TRP A 610 50.81 23.01 -23.35
N ALA A 611 51.84 22.46 -24.00
CA ALA A 611 53.15 23.11 -24.05
C ALA A 611 53.11 24.48 -24.76
N LYS A 612 52.31 24.60 -25.83
CA LYS A 612 52.11 25.87 -26.56
C LYS A 612 51.27 26.86 -25.76
N ASP A 613 50.22 26.40 -25.09
CA ASP A 613 49.36 27.23 -24.25
C ASP A 613 50.14 27.77 -23.04
N LYS A 614 51.03 26.95 -22.45
CA LYS A 614 51.93 27.37 -21.38
C LYS A 614 52.90 28.47 -21.85
N GLU A 615 53.43 28.34 -23.06
CA GLU A 615 54.25 29.38 -23.68
C GLU A 615 53.43 30.67 -23.95
N ALA A 616 52.18 30.55 -24.42
CA ALA A 616 51.30 31.69 -24.66
C ALA A 616 50.93 32.43 -23.36
N VAL A 617 50.72 31.71 -22.25
CA VAL A 617 50.53 32.29 -20.92
C VAL A 617 51.81 33.02 -20.47
N SER A 618 52.99 32.45 -20.71
CA SER A 618 54.27 33.13 -20.38
C SER A 618 54.50 34.42 -21.18
N LYS A 619 53.86 34.54 -22.34
CA LYS A 619 53.86 35.74 -23.21
C LYS A 619 52.68 36.68 -22.94
N ASN A 620 51.93 36.47 -21.84
CA ASN A 620 50.76 37.26 -21.45
C ASN A 620 49.69 37.42 -22.55
N VAL A 621 49.45 36.38 -23.34
CA VAL A 621 48.38 36.37 -24.34
C VAL A 621 47.01 36.32 -23.64
N THR A 622 46.15 37.30 -23.93
CA THR A 622 44.81 37.43 -23.34
C THR A 622 43.97 36.17 -23.57
N GLY A 623 43.44 35.58 -22.49
CA GLY A 623 42.58 34.39 -22.55
C GLY A 623 43.31 33.05 -22.57
N ALA A 624 44.65 33.02 -22.70
CA ALA A 624 45.42 31.78 -22.73
C ALA A 624 45.33 30.96 -21.43
N THR A 625 45.12 31.62 -20.28
CA THR A 625 45.00 30.97 -18.96
C THR A 625 43.82 30.01 -18.87
N VAL A 626 42.66 30.38 -19.44
CA VAL A 626 41.44 29.55 -19.41
C VAL A 626 41.61 28.29 -20.26
N TRP A 627 42.28 28.43 -21.42
CA TRP A 627 42.61 27.30 -22.27
C TRP A 627 43.59 26.36 -21.58
N LEU A 628 44.63 26.88 -20.94
CA LEU A 628 45.60 26.08 -20.18
C LEU A 628 44.90 25.22 -19.10
N GLN A 629 44.02 25.84 -18.28
CA GLN A 629 43.27 25.13 -17.24
C GLN A 629 42.35 24.04 -17.79
N THR A 630 41.63 24.34 -18.88
CA THR A 630 40.75 23.36 -19.54
C THR A 630 41.53 22.17 -20.09
N ARG A 631 42.73 22.43 -20.64
CA ARG A 631 43.62 21.39 -21.17
C ARG A 631 44.20 20.52 -20.05
N GLU A 632 44.60 21.12 -18.94
CA GLU A 632 45.07 20.39 -17.75
C GLU A 632 44.00 19.43 -17.21
N LEU A 633 42.74 19.89 -17.11
CA LEU A 633 41.61 19.03 -16.72
C LEU A 633 41.42 17.88 -17.71
N THR A 634 41.44 18.17 -19.01
CA THR A 634 41.26 17.16 -20.06
C THR A 634 42.38 16.12 -20.05
N ILE A 635 43.64 16.53 -19.85
CA ILE A 635 44.80 15.64 -19.72
C ILE A 635 44.63 14.73 -18.51
N LYS A 636 44.32 15.30 -17.34
CA LYS A 636 44.11 14.54 -16.10
C LYS A 636 43.02 13.47 -16.26
N ARG A 637 41.89 13.84 -16.87
CA ARG A 637 40.77 12.91 -17.09
C ARG A 637 41.10 11.84 -18.13
N CYS A 638 41.83 12.17 -19.19
CA CYS A 638 42.33 11.16 -20.13
C CYS A 638 43.25 10.14 -19.45
N GLU A 639 44.18 10.59 -18.60
CA GLU A 639 45.11 9.72 -17.87
C GLU A 639 44.36 8.80 -16.89
N GLN A 640 43.38 9.33 -16.15
CA GLN A 640 42.53 8.54 -15.26
C GLN A 640 41.74 7.48 -16.03
N MET A 641 41.12 7.84 -17.14
CA MET A 641 40.34 6.90 -17.95
C MET A 641 41.21 5.81 -18.59
N ILE A 642 42.41 6.17 -19.09
CA ILE A 642 43.37 5.19 -19.62
C ILE A 642 43.80 4.22 -18.52
N THR A 643 44.10 4.73 -17.31
CA THR A 643 44.47 3.89 -16.17
C THR A 643 43.40 2.85 -15.85
N LEU A 644 42.12 3.24 -15.84
CA LEU A 644 41.00 2.32 -15.63
C LEU A 644 40.87 1.30 -16.78
N LEU A 645 41.12 1.71 -18.02
CA LEU A 645 41.10 0.82 -19.19
C LEU A 645 42.29 -0.15 -19.25
N ASP A 646 43.35 0.10 -18.47
CA ASP A 646 44.56 -0.73 -18.36
C ASP A 646 44.56 -1.61 -17.09
N ASP A 647 43.66 -1.38 -16.13
CA ASP A 647 43.63 -2.11 -14.85
C ASP A 647 43.25 -3.59 -15.05
N PRO A 648 44.13 -4.57 -14.80
CA PRO A 648 43.87 -6.00 -15.04
C PRO A 648 42.75 -6.59 -14.16
N ASN A 649 42.32 -5.90 -13.09
CA ASN A 649 41.26 -6.38 -12.19
C ASN A 649 39.84 -6.11 -12.73
N ILE A 650 39.71 -5.31 -13.79
CA ILE A 650 38.42 -4.96 -14.40
C ILE A 650 38.16 -5.92 -15.59
N PRO A 651 37.01 -6.60 -15.71
CA PRO A 651 36.72 -7.44 -16.87
C PRO A 651 36.58 -6.65 -18.18
N ASP A 652 36.91 -7.28 -19.32
CA ASP A 652 36.59 -6.70 -20.63
C ASP A 652 35.06 -6.69 -20.85
N GLY A 653 34.56 -5.64 -21.50
CA GLY A 653 33.13 -5.35 -21.64
C GLY A 653 32.55 -4.43 -20.57
N THR A 654 33.29 -4.13 -19.49
CA THR A 654 32.81 -3.26 -18.41
C THR A 654 32.69 -1.79 -18.87
N PRO A 655 31.52 -1.14 -18.65
CA PRO A 655 31.37 0.29 -18.86
C PRO A 655 32.04 1.09 -17.72
N LEU A 656 32.87 2.06 -18.08
CA LEU A 656 33.66 2.89 -17.17
C LEU A 656 33.32 4.37 -17.37
N SER A 657 33.14 5.10 -16.27
CA SER A 657 32.96 6.55 -16.28
C SER A 657 33.79 7.18 -15.15
N LEU A 658 34.14 8.45 -15.33
CA LEU A 658 34.86 9.21 -14.30
C LEU A 658 33.87 10.01 -13.46
N PRO A 659 34.12 10.15 -12.14
CA PRO A 659 33.28 10.96 -11.27
C PRO A 659 33.20 12.42 -11.75
N PRO A 660 32.18 13.17 -11.29
CA PRO A 660 32.01 14.57 -11.66
C PRO A 660 33.25 15.40 -11.36
N SER A 661 33.78 16.10 -12.37
CA SER A 661 34.52 17.35 -12.12
C SER A 661 33.53 18.43 -11.69
N GLU A 662 34.00 19.58 -11.20
CA GLU A 662 33.19 20.78 -10.88
C GLU A 662 32.40 21.36 -12.08
N ASP A 663 32.23 20.60 -13.16
CA ASP A 663 31.50 20.97 -14.35
C ASP A 663 29.99 21.03 -14.13
N VAL A 664 29.44 22.08 -14.73
CA VAL A 664 28.02 22.43 -14.75
C VAL A 664 27.22 21.30 -15.42
N THR A 665 26.17 20.81 -14.74
CA THR A 665 25.31 19.74 -15.29
C THR A 665 24.53 20.25 -16.51
N HIS A 666 23.98 19.33 -17.33
CA HIS A 666 23.10 19.72 -18.45
C HIS A 666 21.90 20.55 -17.98
N LEU A 667 21.39 20.22 -16.80
CA LEU A 667 20.34 20.95 -16.11
C LEU A 667 20.80 22.38 -15.81
N ASP A 668 21.97 22.56 -15.18
CA ASP A 668 22.47 23.89 -14.80
C ASP A 668 22.73 24.80 -16.03
N LEU A 669 23.20 24.24 -17.16
CA LEU A 669 23.35 24.98 -18.42
C LEU A 669 21.98 25.40 -19.01
N ALA A 670 20.97 24.53 -18.93
CA ALA A 670 19.61 24.84 -19.36
C ALA A 670 18.97 25.94 -18.49
N TYR A 671 19.18 25.90 -17.18
CA TYR A 671 18.74 26.95 -16.25
C TYR A 671 19.45 28.29 -16.53
N GLN A 672 20.77 28.29 -16.78
CA GLN A 672 21.52 29.50 -17.17
C GLN A 672 21.01 30.10 -18.49
N LYS A 673 20.75 29.27 -19.51
CA LYS A 673 20.20 29.69 -20.81
C LYS A 673 18.78 30.25 -20.68
N ALA A 674 18.00 29.73 -19.73
CA ALA A 674 16.68 30.25 -19.36
C ALA A 674 16.74 31.49 -18.44
N GLY A 675 17.92 32.05 -18.15
CA GLY A 675 18.10 33.22 -17.30
C GLY A 675 17.84 32.99 -15.81
N ARG A 676 17.79 31.73 -15.37
CA ARG A 676 17.51 31.34 -13.97
C ARG A 676 18.78 30.80 -13.32
N LYS A 677 19.24 31.41 -12.22
CA LYS A 677 20.29 30.81 -11.37
C LYS A 677 19.65 29.78 -10.44
N ARG A 678 20.26 28.60 -10.31
CA ARG A 678 19.94 27.68 -9.21
C ARG A 678 20.20 28.40 -7.88
N ILE A 679 19.36 28.17 -6.88
CA ILE A 679 19.70 28.51 -5.49
C ILE A 679 21.05 27.83 -5.22
N PRO A 680 22.09 28.56 -4.76
CA PRO A 680 23.41 27.96 -4.57
C PRO A 680 23.30 26.73 -3.67
N VAL A 681 24.14 25.73 -3.92
CA VAL A 681 24.33 24.63 -2.97
C VAL A 681 24.56 25.29 -1.61
N ILE A 682 23.68 25.01 -0.65
CA ILE A 682 23.85 25.49 0.72
C ILE A 682 25.07 24.75 1.27
N GLU A 683 26.25 25.33 1.09
CA GLU A 683 27.42 24.89 1.81
C GLU A 683 27.15 25.13 3.30
N ASN A 684 27.10 24.04 4.07
CA ASN A 684 26.97 24.11 5.51
C ASN A 684 28.30 24.62 6.09
N THR A 685 28.46 25.94 6.14
CA THR A 685 29.68 26.63 6.61
C THR A 685 30.07 26.26 8.03
N GLN A 686 29.14 25.75 8.84
CA GLN A 686 29.45 25.20 10.17
C GLN A 686 30.27 23.90 10.09
N ARG A 687 30.05 23.03 9.09
CA ARG A 687 30.84 21.79 8.94
C ARG A 687 32.26 22.05 8.44
N LYS A 688 32.46 22.95 7.46
CA LYS A 688 33.82 23.35 7.02
C LYS A 688 34.63 24.00 8.14
N LYS A 689 34.01 24.85 8.97
CA LYS A 689 34.71 25.45 10.13
C LYS A 689 35.15 24.42 11.18
N ILE A 690 34.45 23.29 11.29
CA ILE A 690 34.80 22.20 12.21
C ILE A 690 35.92 21.32 11.61
N GLU A 691 36.00 21.22 10.28
CA GLU A 691 37.04 20.45 9.58
C GLU A 691 38.36 21.24 9.36
N ASP A 692 38.30 22.58 9.35
CA ASP A 692 39.45 23.47 9.11
C ASP A 692 40.19 23.94 10.39
N GLU A 693 39.73 23.60 11.60
CA GLU A 693 40.48 23.89 12.84
C GLU A 693 41.31 22.67 13.30
N PRO A 694 42.62 22.61 13.01
CA PRO A 694 43.49 21.63 13.64
C PRO A 694 43.62 21.94 15.13
N HIS A 695 43.46 20.90 15.95
CA HIS A 695 43.71 20.88 17.39
C HIS A 695 44.90 21.75 17.82
N LEU A 696 44.62 22.91 18.42
CA LEU A 696 45.54 23.60 19.31
C LEU A 696 44.81 23.87 20.63
N LEU A 697 45.02 22.97 21.59
CA LEU A 697 44.79 23.24 22.99
C LEU A 697 45.62 24.47 23.39
N SER A 698 44.95 25.54 23.84
CA SER A 698 45.57 26.67 24.54
C SER A 698 45.12 26.67 26.01
N PRO A 699 46.02 26.80 27.01
CA PRO A 699 45.75 26.50 28.42
C PRO A 699 45.05 27.63 29.22
N ALA A 700 44.27 28.51 28.57
CA ALA A 700 43.89 29.80 29.18
C ALA A 700 42.42 29.96 29.60
N LEU A 701 41.62 28.89 29.62
CA LEU A 701 40.23 28.95 30.10
C LEU A 701 39.96 27.89 31.19
N GLN A 702 40.90 27.77 32.12
CA GLN A 702 40.55 27.61 33.52
C GLN A 702 40.10 28.98 34.03
N MET A 703 38.81 29.13 34.32
CA MET A 703 38.22 29.84 35.46
C MET A 703 36.82 30.33 35.12
N ASP A 704 35.95 30.16 36.10
CA ASP A 704 34.67 30.82 36.29
C ASP A 704 33.51 30.37 35.40
N LEU A 705 32.70 29.45 35.96
CA LEU A 705 31.42 29.82 36.59
C LEU A 705 30.71 28.55 37.08
N TRP A 706 31.03 28.18 38.32
CA TRP A 706 30.06 27.57 39.22
C TRP A 706 29.27 28.71 39.87
N ILE A 707 27.95 28.71 39.72
CA ILE A 707 26.89 28.94 40.72
C ILE A 707 25.59 28.44 40.09
#